data_AF-A0A4R5Y5T3-F1
#
_entry.id   AF-A0A4R5Y5T3-F1
#
_cell.length_a   1.000
_cell.length_b   1.000
_cell.length_c   1.000
_cell.angle_alpha   90.00
_cell.angle_beta   90.00
_cell.angle_gamma   90.00
#
_symmetry.space_group_name_H-M   'P 1'
#
loop_
_entity.id
_entity.type
_entity.pdbx_description
1 polymer ?
#
loop_
_entity_poly.entity_id
_entity_poly.type
_entity_poly.pdbx_seq_one_letter_code
_entity_poly.pdbx_strand_id
1 'polypeptide(L)'
;MPKRTDLKSVLVIGSGPIVIGQAAEFDYSGTQALRVLKEEGLRVILVNSNPATIMTDPEFADATYIEPITPEVVEKIIAKERPDAVLPTLGGQTALNTAIALDKNGVLEKYNVELIGANIAAIELGEDREKFKGVVERCGAESARSHIIHTMDEALEAAGDLGYPMVVRPSFTMGGLGSGLAYNEDDLRRIVGQGLQYSPTSEVLLEESILGWKEYELEMMRDKNDNVVVVCSIENFDPVGVHTGDSITVAPALTLTDREYQKLRDVAIAVIREVGVDTGGCNIQFAIDPATGRVVVIEMNPRVSRSSALASKATGFAIAKIATKLSLGYTLDEIPNDITQKTPASFEPTLDYVVVKVPRFAFEKFPAADNTLTTTMKSVGEAMAMGRNFTEALQKALRSLEQKGSQLDFSSVPEWEVAELIEKAKRPTTERLHQVQRALLGGATVEQLFEATKIDPWFLDQLQLLNEISREIRQAGALTKEMLQRAKRHGFSDEQIGALTHNSEAVVRGVRQALGIRPVYKTVDTCAAEFAAYTPYHYSAYDEEDEVALHSKPSILILGSGPNRIGQGIEFDYSCVHASMALRKAGYETVMVNCNPETVSTDYDISTRLYFEPLTLEDVLEVIAAEVRTGGVMGVFVQLGGQTPLKLAQQLADAGVPILGTSPEAIDLAEHRGAFARVLDKAGLVSPKNGTAVSFEDAKKIADEIGYPVLVRPSYVLGGRGMEIVYDEANLSRYIANATEITPDHPVLIDRFLEDAVEIDVDALFDGTDMYLGGIMEHIEEAGIHSGDSACVLPPITLGSNVIERVRTATRAIAEGVGVRGLINIQFALASDVLYVLEANPRASRTVPFVSKATGVQMAKAAALIGTGVTINQLRSAYKMLPESGDGSTLPLDAPVAVKEAVLPFSRFRTLEGKVVDSLLGPEMRSTGEVMGIDKHFDTAFAKSQAGANNALPTEGKVFVSVANRDKRSVIMGVKRLSDLGFEIVSTGGTADVLRRNGIQATPVRKVAEGSSAEGEGTIADLVVAGEIDMVFNTPSGGEARSDGYELRAAATSIGIPCITTVAEFNAAVQAIEAMRTYEWSVTSLQEHAAALAESQKAALQNA
;
A
#
# COMPACT_ATOMS: atom_id res chain seq x y z
N MET A 1 -27.04 -24.38 15.17
CA MET A 1 -26.21 -25.61 15.27
C MET A 1 -24.84 -25.07 15.58
N PRO A 2 -24.27 -25.36 16.75
CA PRO A 2 -23.02 -24.74 17.17
C PRO A 2 -21.89 -25.11 16.20
N LYS A 3 -20.75 -24.44 16.39
CA LYS A 3 -19.46 -24.72 15.75
C LYS A 3 -19.29 -26.16 15.23
N ARG A 4 -18.84 -26.27 13.98
CA ARG A 4 -18.42 -27.51 13.34
C ARG A 4 -17.31 -28.22 14.12
N THR A 5 -17.50 -29.51 14.39
CA THR A 5 -16.55 -30.36 15.13
C THR A 5 -15.76 -31.30 14.23
N ASP A 6 -16.12 -31.37 12.96
CA ASP A 6 -15.47 -32.17 11.93
C ASP A 6 -14.16 -31.52 11.43
N LEU A 7 -14.06 -30.19 11.51
CA LEU A 7 -12.85 -29.43 11.19
C LEU A 7 -11.86 -29.44 12.36
N LYS A 8 -10.60 -29.75 12.08
CA LYS A 8 -9.47 -29.69 13.01
C LYS A 8 -8.36 -28.79 12.48
N SER A 9 -8.22 -28.64 11.17
CA SER A 9 -7.23 -27.78 10.53
C SER A 9 -7.81 -26.97 9.38
N VAL A 10 -7.42 -25.70 9.28
CA VAL A 10 -7.86 -24.78 8.23
C VAL A 10 -6.66 -24.11 7.58
N LEU A 11 -6.60 -24.15 6.24
CA LEU A 11 -5.67 -23.38 5.42
C LEU A 11 -6.31 -22.05 5.01
N VAL A 12 -5.70 -20.95 5.41
CA VAL A 12 -6.06 -19.60 4.97
C VAL A 12 -5.12 -19.18 3.85
N ILE A 13 -5.68 -18.65 2.76
CA ILE A 13 -4.90 -18.09 1.64
C ILE A 13 -4.90 -16.57 1.77
N GLY A 14 -3.72 -15.97 1.93
CA GLY A 14 -3.54 -14.52 1.98
C GLY A 14 -3.61 -13.85 0.60
N SER A 15 -3.46 -12.53 0.57
CA SER A 15 -3.55 -11.74 -0.66
C SER A 15 -2.24 -11.69 -1.48
N GLY A 16 -1.10 -11.99 -0.86
CA GLY A 16 0.21 -11.74 -1.47
C GLY A 16 0.64 -10.27 -1.29
N PRO A 17 1.46 -9.74 -2.21
CA PRO A 17 2.00 -8.38 -2.11
C PRO A 17 0.92 -7.31 -2.21
N ILE A 18 1.22 -6.13 -1.65
CA ILE A 18 0.39 -4.93 -1.77
C ILE A 18 0.47 -4.38 -3.19
N VAL A 19 -0.70 -4.23 -3.83
CA VAL A 19 -0.86 -3.63 -5.16
C VAL A 19 -2.02 -2.64 -5.16
N ILE A 20 -2.03 -1.71 -6.12
CA ILE A 20 -3.20 -0.84 -6.33
C ILE A 20 -4.43 -1.72 -6.62
N GLY A 21 -5.42 -1.62 -5.73
CA GLY A 21 -6.67 -2.39 -5.76
C GLY A 21 -6.75 -3.54 -4.76
N GLN A 22 -5.62 -3.92 -4.15
CA GLN A 22 -5.55 -5.00 -3.16
C GLN A 22 -4.41 -4.71 -2.18
N ALA A 23 -4.74 -4.07 -1.06
CA ALA A 23 -3.77 -3.49 -0.14
C ALA A 23 -3.83 -4.10 1.27
N ALA A 24 -3.67 -3.27 2.30
CA ALA A 24 -3.46 -3.71 3.68
C ALA A 24 -4.73 -4.29 4.34
N GLU A 25 -5.91 -4.04 3.75
CA GLU A 25 -7.21 -4.51 4.24
C GLU A 25 -7.26 -6.05 4.40
N PHE A 26 -6.45 -6.77 3.63
CA PHE A 26 -6.37 -8.23 3.68
C PHE A 26 -5.38 -8.75 4.74
N ASP A 27 -4.38 -7.95 5.15
CA ASP A 27 -3.61 -8.27 6.35
C ASP A 27 -4.46 -8.08 7.61
N TYR A 28 -5.24 -6.99 7.66
CA TYR A 28 -6.23 -6.78 8.72
C TYR A 28 -7.24 -7.93 8.79
N SER A 29 -7.91 -8.22 7.68
CA SER A 29 -8.93 -9.28 7.61
C SER A 29 -8.35 -10.66 7.91
N GLY A 30 -7.19 -10.97 7.33
CA GLY A 30 -6.45 -12.21 7.56
C GLY A 30 -6.04 -12.37 9.03
N THR A 31 -5.44 -11.34 9.63
CA THR A 31 -5.02 -11.35 11.04
C THR A 31 -6.21 -11.63 11.97
N GLN A 32 -7.37 -11.00 11.74
CA GLN A 32 -8.57 -11.28 12.53
C GLN A 32 -9.01 -12.74 12.42
N ALA A 33 -9.02 -13.29 11.21
CA ALA A 33 -9.42 -14.67 10.99
C ALA A 33 -8.49 -15.68 11.66
N LEU A 34 -7.17 -15.50 11.54
CA LEU A 34 -6.20 -16.39 12.18
C LEU A 34 -6.38 -16.43 13.70
N ARG A 35 -6.62 -15.26 14.32
CA ARG A 35 -6.91 -15.17 15.76
C ARG A 35 -8.16 -15.96 16.13
N VAL A 36 -9.25 -15.78 15.39
CA VAL A 36 -10.50 -16.54 15.60
C VAL A 36 -10.26 -18.03 15.49
N LEU A 37 -9.60 -18.48 14.41
CA LEU A 37 -9.35 -19.91 14.20
C LEU A 37 -8.54 -20.52 15.35
N LYS A 38 -7.52 -19.81 15.87
CA LYS A 38 -6.74 -20.25 17.03
C LYS A 38 -7.52 -20.21 18.34
N GLU A 39 -8.34 -19.18 18.58
CA GLU A 39 -9.24 -19.10 19.75
C GLU A 39 -10.26 -20.24 19.76
N GLU A 40 -10.70 -20.65 18.58
CA GLU A 40 -11.52 -21.83 18.36
C GLU A 40 -10.71 -23.14 18.43
N GLY A 41 -9.41 -23.12 18.72
CA GLY A 41 -8.61 -24.33 18.91
C GLY A 41 -8.42 -25.18 17.65
N LEU A 42 -8.57 -24.57 16.47
CA LEU A 42 -8.22 -25.20 15.20
C LEU A 42 -6.73 -25.04 14.95
N ARG A 43 -6.14 -26.01 14.25
CA ARG A 43 -4.81 -25.86 13.68
C ARG A 43 -4.87 -24.94 12.48
N VAL A 44 -4.07 -23.89 12.47
CA VAL A 44 -4.10 -22.85 11.44
C VAL A 44 -2.88 -22.95 10.54
N ILE A 45 -3.11 -23.11 9.25
CA ILE A 45 -2.10 -23.02 8.21
C ILE A 45 -2.34 -21.74 7.43
N LEU A 46 -1.29 -20.96 7.17
CA LEU A 46 -1.36 -19.76 6.35
C LEU A 46 -0.39 -19.86 5.18
N VAL A 47 -0.80 -19.42 4.00
CA VAL A 47 0.12 -19.06 2.90
C VAL A 47 -0.05 -17.60 2.52
N ASN A 48 1.03 -16.81 2.57
CA ASN A 48 1.07 -15.43 2.06
C ASN A 48 2.52 -15.04 1.74
N SER A 49 2.79 -14.61 0.50
CA SER A 49 4.14 -14.25 0.04
C SER A 49 4.66 -12.92 0.60
N ASN A 50 3.81 -12.08 1.19
CA ASN A 50 4.18 -10.75 1.70
C ASN A 50 4.76 -10.82 3.13
N PRO A 51 6.07 -10.54 3.32
CA PRO A 51 6.73 -10.61 4.62
C PRO A 51 6.39 -9.45 5.54
N ALA A 52 5.81 -8.35 5.04
CA ALA A 52 5.51 -7.16 5.84
C ALA A 52 4.21 -7.25 6.65
N THR A 53 3.49 -8.36 6.52
CA THR A 53 2.19 -8.56 7.16
C THR A 53 2.29 -9.02 8.62
N ILE A 54 1.28 -8.67 9.43
CA ILE A 54 1.11 -9.21 10.79
C ILE A 54 0.60 -10.65 10.73
N MET A 55 -0.27 -10.98 9.77
CA MET A 55 -0.81 -12.33 9.64
C MET A 55 0.28 -13.40 9.43
N THR A 56 1.43 -13.02 8.85
CA THR A 56 2.58 -13.92 8.65
C THR A 56 3.52 -14.02 9.86
N ASP A 57 3.24 -13.35 10.97
CA ASP A 57 4.03 -13.56 12.17
C ASP A 57 3.86 -15.00 12.69
N PRO A 58 4.95 -15.68 13.10
CA PRO A 58 4.90 -17.08 13.49
C PRO A 58 3.96 -17.41 14.66
N GLU A 59 3.53 -16.41 15.45
CA GLU A 59 2.63 -16.60 16.59
C GLU A 59 1.14 -16.69 16.19
N PHE A 60 0.77 -16.22 15.00
CA PHE A 60 -0.63 -16.15 14.53
C PHE A 60 -1.14 -17.41 13.83
N ALA A 61 -0.25 -18.28 13.35
CA ALA A 61 -0.62 -19.58 12.77
C ALA A 61 0.31 -20.68 13.31
N ASP A 62 -0.09 -21.95 13.15
CA ASP A 62 0.73 -23.09 13.55
C ASP A 62 1.75 -23.46 12.47
N ALA A 63 1.41 -23.21 11.19
CA ALA A 63 2.32 -23.32 10.05
C ALA A 63 2.12 -22.13 9.11
N THR A 64 3.11 -21.24 9.07
CA THR A 64 3.08 -20.02 8.24
C THR A 64 4.02 -20.16 7.06
N TYR A 65 3.50 -20.11 5.85
CA TYR A 65 4.26 -20.19 4.60
C TYR A 65 4.37 -18.81 3.96
N ILE A 66 5.60 -18.30 3.88
CA ILE A 66 5.94 -17.19 3.00
C ILE A 66 6.45 -17.78 1.70
N GLU A 67 5.50 -18.09 0.81
CA GLU A 67 5.71 -18.79 -0.46
C GLU A 67 4.82 -18.16 -1.54
N PRO A 68 5.17 -18.29 -2.84
CA PRO A 68 4.33 -17.80 -3.94
C PRO A 68 2.92 -18.40 -3.92
N ILE A 69 1.90 -17.57 -4.16
CA ILE A 69 0.49 -17.99 -4.08
C ILE A 69 0.04 -18.53 -5.45
N THR A 70 0.67 -19.61 -5.90
CA THR A 70 0.30 -20.32 -7.14
C THR A 70 -0.37 -21.65 -6.82
N PRO A 71 -1.23 -22.19 -7.71
CA PRO A 71 -1.90 -23.48 -7.48
C PRO A 71 -0.90 -24.62 -7.18
N GLU A 72 0.24 -24.63 -7.86
CA GLU A 72 1.27 -25.68 -7.71
C GLU A 72 1.93 -25.62 -6.34
N VAL A 73 2.23 -24.41 -5.85
CA VAL A 73 2.85 -24.22 -4.52
C VAL A 73 1.84 -24.49 -3.42
N VAL A 74 0.60 -24.03 -3.56
CA VAL A 74 -0.45 -24.29 -2.57
C VAL A 74 -0.83 -25.77 -2.52
N GLU A 75 -0.82 -26.48 -3.66
CA GLU A 75 -0.96 -27.95 -3.66
C GLU A 75 0.14 -28.62 -2.82
N LYS A 76 1.41 -28.19 -2.93
CA LYS A 76 2.51 -28.74 -2.11
C LYS A 76 2.27 -28.52 -0.62
N ILE A 77 1.75 -27.35 -0.24
CA ILE A 77 1.38 -27.05 1.14
C ILE A 77 0.23 -27.98 1.59
N ILE A 78 -0.83 -28.11 0.79
CA ILE A 78 -1.96 -29.03 1.08
C ILE A 78 -1.46 -30.48 1.22
N ALA A 79 -0.56 -30.92 0.34
CA ALA A 79 -0.02 -32.27 0.36
C ALA A 79 0.80 -32.56 1.62
N LYS A 80 1.55 -31.57 2.11
CA LYS A 80 2.35 -31.62 3.34
C LYS A 80 1.47 -31.52 4.59
N GLU A 81 0.58 -30.55 4.63
CA GLU A 81 -0.13 -30.13 5.84
C GLU A 81 -1.47 -30.81 6.08
N ARG A 82 -2.08 -31.34 5.01
CA ARG A 82 -3.39 -32.03 5.04
C ARG A 82 -4.46 -31.23 5.81
N PRO A 83 -4.77 -29.99 5.38
CA PRO A 83 -5.86 -29.22 5.98
C PRO A 83 -7.22 -29.91 5.75
N ASP A 84 -8.13 -29.82 6.72
CA ASP A 84 -9.51 -30.29 6.52
C ASP A 84 -10.31 -29.33 5.63
N ALA A 85 -10.01 -28.03 5.72
CA ALA A 85 -10.69 -26.99 4.93
C ALA A 85 -9.75 -25.87 4.46
N VAL A 86 -10.17 -25.17 3.40
CA VAL A 86 -9.56 -23.95 2.87
C VAL A 86 -10.54 -22.78 3.01
N LEU A 87 -10.04 -21.64 3.50
CA LEU A 87 -10.77 -20.38 3.61
C LEU A 87 -10.18 -19.33 2.64
N PRO A 88 -10.78 -19.13 1.45
CA PRO A 88 -10.25 -18.26 0.40
C PRO A 88 -10.82 -16.84 0.41
N THR A 89 -11.81 -16.55 1.26
CA THR A 89 -12.63 -15.32 1.19
C THR A 89 -11.99 -14.10 1.88
N LEU A 90 -10.74 -14.22 2.32
CA LEU A 90 -10.03 -13.23 3.12
C LEU A 90 -8.75 -12.68 2.47
N GLY A 91 -8.35 -13.22 1.31
CA GLY A 91 -7.12 -12.85 0.61
C GLY A 91 -7.37 -12.18 -0.75
N GLY A 92 -8.47 -11.44 -0.87
CA GLY A 92 -8.80 -10.70 -2.09
C GLY A 92 -8.96 -11.59 -3.33
N GLN A 93 -8.63 -11.05 -4.50
CA GLN A 93 -8.80 -11.77 -5.76
C GLN A 93 -7.77 -12.90 -5.91
N THR A 94 -6.55 -12.70 -5.42
CA THR A 94 -5.49 -13.71 -5.45
C THR A 94 -5.98 -15.02 -4.82
N ALA A 95 -6.53 -14.95 -3.61
CA ALA A 95 -6.99 -16.15 -2.89
C ALA A 95 -8.16 -16.86 -3.60
N LEU A 96 -9.12 -16.12 -4.14
CA LEU A 96 -10.24 -16.69 -4.90
C LEU A 96 -9.76 -17.38 -6.17
N ASN A 97 -8.91 -16.71 -6.97
CA ASN A 97 -8.38 -17.26 -8.21
C ASN A 97 -7.57 -18.55 -7.95
N THR A 98 -6.74 -18.56 -6.90
CA THR A 98 -5.98 -19.76 -6.52
C THR A 98 -6.91 -20.89 -6.08
N ALA A 99 -7.96 -20.59 -5.29
CA ALA A 99 -8.93 -21.61 -4.86
C ALA A 99 -9.70 -22.23 -6.04
N ILE A 100 -10.17 -21.42 -6.99
CA ILE A 100 -10.82 -21.89 -8.21
C ILE A 100 -9.88 -22.76 -9.04
N ALA A 101 -8.62 -22.34 -9.20
CA ALA A 101 -7.63 -23.12 -9.95
C ALA A 101 -7.30 -24.46 -9.25
N LEU A 102 -7.22 -24.50 -7.92
CA LEU A 102 -7.03 -25.73 -7.16
C LEU A 102 -8.20 -26.71 -7.34
N ASP A 103 -9.44 -26.20 -7.31
CA ASP A 103 -10.64 -27.00 -7.55
C ASP A 103 -10.66 -27.55 -8.98
N LYS A 104 -10.45 -26.69 -9.98
CA LYS A 104 -10.39 -27.07 -11.41
C LYS A 104 -9.30 -28.11 -11.71
N ASN A 105 -8.17 -28.04 -11.00
CA ASN A 105 -7.08 -29.02 -11.10
C ASN A 105 -7.35 -30.32 -10.33
N GLY A 106 -8.50 -30.44 -9.64
CA GLY A 106 -8.88 -31.62 -8.85
C GLY A 106 -8.10 -31.78 -7.55
N VAL A 107 -7.40 -30.73 -7.09
CA VAL A 107 -6.55 -30.79 -5.89
C VAL A 107 -7.40 -30.92 -4.63
N LEU A 108 -8.47 -30.14 -4.51
CA LEU A 108 -9.34 -30.19 -3.33
C LEU A 108 -9.98 -31.58 -3.16
N GLU A 109 -10.45 -32.20 -4.24
CA GLU A 109 -10.96 -33.58 -4.24
C GLU A 109 -9.85 -34.60 -3.91
N LYS A 110 -8.69 -34.49 -4.57
CA LYS A 110 -7.53 -35.40 -4.37
C LYS A 110 -7.08 -35.49 -2.92
N TYR A 111 -7.13 -34.39 -2.18
CA TYR A 111 -6.69 -34.31 -0.78
C TYR A 111 -7.85 -34.30 0.22
N ASN A 112 -9.11 -34.40 -0.24
CA ASN A 112 -10.33 -34.31 0.57
C ASN A 112 -10.37 -33.05 1.45
N VAL A 113 -10.17 -31.90 0.82
CA VAL A 113 -10.15 -30.58 1.45
C VAL A 113 -11.44 -29.84 1.09
N GLU A 114 -12.18 -29.38 2.08
CA GLU A 114 -13.42 -28.64 1.87
C GLU A 114 -13.16 -27.15 1.67
N LEU A 115 -13.96 -26.47 0.84
CA LEU A 115 -13.96 -25.02 0.75
C LEU A 115 -15.02 -24.42 1.70
N ILE A 116 -14.60 -23.56 2.63
CA ILE A 116 -15.48 -22.91 3.61
C ILE A 116 -15.56 -21.39 3.40
N GLY A 117 -16.65 -20.77 3.86
CA GLY A 117 -16.93 -19.33 3.74
C GLY A 117 -17.67 -18.96 2.46
N ALA A 118 -17.15 -19.37 1.29
CA ALA A 118 -17.87 -19.29 0.02
C ALA A 118 -17.56 -20.53 -0.84
N ASN A 119 -18.61 -21.14 -1.40
CA ASN A 119 -18.45 -22.27 -2.31
C ASN A 119 -18.10 -21.79 -3.73
N ILE A 120 -17.53 -22.67 -4.57
CA ILE A 120 -17.12 -22.34 -5.94
C ILE A 120 -18.28 -21.80 -6.78
N ALA A 121 -19.48 -22.38 -6.66
CA ALA A 121 -20.65 -21.94 -7.42
C ALA A 121 -21.05 -20.49 -7.09
N ALA A 122 -21.00 -20.10 -5.80
CA ALA A 122 -21.28 -18.74 -5.35
C ALA A 122 -20.19 -17.76 -5.80
N ILE A 123 -18.92 -18.16 -5.74
CA ILE A 123 -17.81 -17.35 -6.23
C ILE A 123 -17.97 -17.09 -7.75
N GLU A 124 -18.21 -18.14 -8.54
CA GLU A 124 -18.43 -18.00 -9.98
C GLU A 124 -19.68 -17.17 -10.29
N LEU A 125 -20.79 -17.35 -9.57
CA LEU A 125 -22.03 -16.57 -9.77
C LEU A 125 -21.86 -15.09 -9.46
N GLY A 126 -20.99 -14.74 -8.50
CA GLY A 126 -20.70 -13.35 -8.13
C GLY A 126 -19.66 -12.67 -9.03
N GLU A 127 -18.63 -13.41 -9.46
CA GLU A 127 -17.50 -12.88 -10.23
C GLU A 127 -17.75 -12.88 -11.76
N ASP A 128 -18.52 -13.84 -12.26
CA ASP A 128 -18.91 -13.89 -13.68
C ASP A 128 -20.07 -12.92 -13.94
N ARG A 129 -19.79 -11.86 -14.71
CA ARG A 129 -20.74 -10.77 -14.96
C ARG A 129 -22.00 -11.23 -15.69
N GLU A 130 -21.90 -12.19 -16.61
CA GLU A 130 -23.07 -12.68 -17.35
C GLU A 130 -23.97 -13.48 -16.42
N LYS A 131 -23.38 -14.39 -15.63
CA LYS A 131 -24.11 -15.16 -14.63
C LYS A 131 -24.75 -14.25 -13.58
N PHE A 132 -24.02 -13.22 -13.12
CA PHE A 132 -24.51 -12.25 -12.15
C PHE A 132 -25.67 -11.40 -12.68
N LYS A 133 -25.64 -10.97 -13.95
CA LYS A 133 -26.78 -10.27 -14.55
C LYS A 133 -28.05 -11.12 -14.52
N GLY A 134 -27.93 -12.42 -14.79
CA GLY A 134 -29.04 -13.36 -14.64
C GLY A 134 -29.54 -13.49 -13.20
N VAL A 135 -28.65 -13.42 -12.20
CA VAL A 135 -29.01 -13.37 -10.76
C VAL A 135 -29.85 -12.12 -10.47
N VAL A 136 -29.37 -10.95 -10.90
CA VAL A 136 -30.03 -9.66 -10.68
C VAL A 136 -31.45 -9.66 -11.28
N GLU A 137 -31.61 -10.17 -12.50
CA GLU A 137 -32.90 -10.31 -13.16
C GLU A 137 -33.87 -11.22 -12.38
N ARG A 138 -33.38 -12.38 -11.88
CA ARG A 138 -34.18 -13.29 -11.05
C ARG A 138 -34.57 -12.69 -9.71
N CYS A 139 -33.76 -11.78 -9.18
CA CYS A 139 -34.06 -11.00 -7.97
C CYS A 139 -35.07 -9.87 -8.21
N GLY A 140 -35.51 -9.64 -9.45
CA GLY A 140 -36.42 -8.56 -9.82
C GLY A 140 -35.78 -7.17 -9.79
N ALA A 141 -34.45 -7.11 -9.91
CA ALA A 141 -33.68 -5.88 -10.02
C ALA A 141 -33.13 -5.70 -11.44
N GLU A 142 -32.58 -4.52 -11.72
CA GLU A 142 -32.04 -4.18 -13.04
C GLU A 142 -30.50 -4.10 -12.98
N SER A 143 -29.84 -4.57 -14.04
CA SER A 143 -28.45 -4.21 -14.35
C SER A 143 -28.44 -3.23 -15.53
N ALA A 144 -27.30 -2.55 -15.74
CA ALA A 144 -27.11 -1.72 -16.94
C ALA A 144 -27.35 -2.55 -18.22
N ARG A 145 -28.01 -1.95 -19.22
CA ARG A 145 -28.11 -2.57 -20.55
C ARG A 145 -26.71 -2.82 -21.11
N SER A 146 -26.49 -3.98 -21.71
CA SER A 146 -25.15 -4.40 -22.14
C SER A 146 -25.17 -5.37 -23.31
N HIS A 147 -24.08 -5.38 -24.09
CA HIS A 147 -23.81 -6.30 -25.20
C HIS A 147 -22.41 -6.89 -25.07
N ILE A 148 -22.27 -8.19 -25.31
CA ILE A 148 -20.96 -8.85 -25.44
C ILE A 148 -20.58 -8.83 -26.90
N ILE A 149 -19.35 -8.40 -27.19
CA ILE A 149 -18.81 -8.29 -28.53
C ILE A 149 -17.46 -9.01 -28.65
N HIS A 150 -17.14 -9.47 -29.85
CA HIS A 150 -15.91 -10.17 -30.20
C HIS A 150 -15.18 -9.50 -31.37
N THR A 151 -15.83 -8.54 -32.02
CA THR A 151 -15.27 -7.80 -33.16
C THR A 151 -15.58 -6.32 -33.07
N MET A 152 -14.78 -5.51 -33.76
CA MET A 152 -15.02 -4.06 -33.83
C MET A 152 -16.34 -3.72 -34.52
N ASP A 153 -16.79 -4.52 -35.48
CA ASP A 153 -18.05 -4.29 -36.18
C ASP A 153 -19.26 -4.49 -35.26
N GLU A 154 -19.23 -5.55 -34.44
CA GLU A 154 -20.23 -5.77 -33.37
C GLU A 154 -20.25 -4.62 -32.36
N ALA A 155 -19.09 -4.07 -32.02
CA ALA A 155 -18.99 -2.92 -31.12
C ALA A 155 -19.68 -1.67 -31.69
N LEU A 156 -19.50 -1.39 -32.98
CA LEU A 156 -20.14 -0.27 -33.66
C LEU A 156 -21.66 -0.45 -33.79
N GLU A 157 -22.13 -1.70 -33.96
CA GLU A 157 -23.57 -2.01 -33.95
C GLU A 157 -24.17 -1.81 -32.56
N ALA A 158 -23.53 -2.35 -31.52
CA ALA A 158 -23.96 -2.18 -30.13
C ALA A 158 -23.97 -0.70 -29.70
N ALA A 159 -23.05 0.11 -30.21
CA ALA A 159 -23.03 1.55 -29.98
C ALA A 159 -24.30 2.25 -30.48
N GLY A 160 -24.95 1.73 -31.53
CA GLY A 160 -26.22 2.24 -32.04
C GLY A 160 -27.40 2.04 -31.08
N ASP A 161 -27.37 1.00 -30.25
CA ASP A 161 -28.40 0.69 -29.24
C ASP A 161 -28.11 1.32 -27.86
N LEU A 162 -26.85 1.26 -27.42
CA LEU A 162 -26.43 1.78 -26.11
C LEU A 162 -26.27 3.31 -26.09
N GLY A 163 -25.82 3.90 -27.20
CA GLY A 163 -25.50 5.32 -27.31
C GLY A 163 -24.21 5.73 -26.59
N TYR A 164 -23.70 6.93 -26.89
CA TYR A 164 -22.51 7.51 -26.23
C TYR A 164 -22.89 8.51 -25.13
N PRO A 165 -22.08 8.64 -24.06
CA PRO A 165 -20.94 7.78 -23.75
C PRO A 165 -21.39 6.36 -23.35
N MET A 166 -20.49 5.39 -23.43
CA MET A 166 -20.71 4.00 -22.98
C MET A 166 -19.48 3.46 -22.26
N VAL A 167 -19.69 2.45 -21.42
CA VAL A 167 -18.60 1.77 -20.72
C VAL A 167 -18.12 0.60 -21.57
N VAL A 168 -16.79 0.48 -21.71
CA VAL A 168 -16.11 -0.64 -22.36
C VAL A 168 -15.37 -1.42 -21.29
N ARG A 169 -15.62 -2.72 -21.14
CA ARG A 169 -14.90 -3.59 -20.19
C ARG A 169 -14.52 -4.92 -20.85
N PRO A 170 -13.22 -5.23 -21.00
CA PRO A 170 -12.79 -6.52 -21.51
C PRO A 170 -13.11 -7.64 -20.51
N SER A 171 -13.45 -8.82 -21.03
CA SER A 171 -13.73 -9.98 -20.19
C SER A 171 -12.44 -10.61 -19.67
N PHE A 172 -12.51 -11.21 -18.48
CA PHE A 172 -11.38 -11.92 -17.83
C PHE A 172 -10.09 -11.09 -17.64
N THR A 173 -10.16 -9.76 -17.70
CA THR A 173 -9.03 -8.88 -17.38
C THR A 173 -9.14 -8.35 -15.95
N MET A 174 -8.01 -8.21 -15.26
CA MET A 174 -7.98 -7.79 -13.85
C MET A 174 -7.73 -6.29 -13.68
N GLY A 175 -8.51 -5.67 -12.79
CA GLY A 175 -8.39 -4.25 -12.40
C GLY A 175 -8.45 -3.28 -13.59
N GLY A 176 -9.41 -3.49 -14.49
CA GLY A 176 -9.74 -2.53 -15.54
C GLY A 176 -8.77 -2.51 -16.73
N LEU A 177 -7.91 -3.51 -16.90
CA LEU A 177 -7.01 -3.58 -18.06
C LEU A 177 -7.82 -3.60 -19.37
N GLY A 178 -7.61 -2.59 -20.22
CA GLY A 178 -8.36 -2.37 -21.46
C GLY A 178 -9.79 -1.84 -21.28
N SER A 179 -10.21 -1.53 -20.05
CA SER A 179 -11.50 -0.89 -19.77
C SER A 179 -11.41 0.63 -19.94
N GLY A 180 -12.55 1.26 -20.24
CA GLY A 180 -12.63 2.71 -20.34
C GLY A 180 -14.02 3.22 -20.68
N LEU A 181 -14.14 4.54 -20.78
CA LEU A 181 -15.35 5.22 -21.23
C LEU A 181 -15.15 5.67 -22.68
N ALA A 182 -16.01 5.21 -23.58
CA ALA A 182 -16.04 5.70 -24.95
C ALA A 182 -17.04 6.85 -25.05
N TYR A 183 -16.56 8.07 -25.33
CA TYR A 183 -17.42 9.25 -25.50
C TYR A 183 -17.84 9.46 -26.95
N ASN A 184 -17.18 8.77 -27.88
CA ASN A 184 -17.37 8.83 -29.31
C ASN A 184 -16.81 7.56 -29.98
N GLU A 185 -16.96 7.47 -31.30
CA GLU A 185 -16.48 6.32 -32.09
C GLU A 185 -14.96 6.14 -32.06
N ASP A 186 -14.19 7.23 -32.03
CA ASP A 186 -12.71 7.14 -31.99
C ASP A 186 -12.25 6.52 -30.67
N ASP A 187 -12.87 6.92 -29.55
CA ASP A 187 -12.64 6.28 -28.26
C ASP A 187 -13.06 4.82 -28.28
N LEU A 188 -14.22 4.49 -28.87
CA LEU A 188 -14.70 3.12 -28.95
C LEU A 188 -13.69 2.23 -29.71
N ARG A 189 -13.25 2.68 -30.89
CA ARG A 189 -12.29 1.94 -31.72
C ARG A 189 -10.98 1.70 -30.98
N ARG A 190 -10.49 2.71 -30.25
CA ARG A 190 -9.26 2.62 -29.47
C ARG A 190 -9.41 1.66 -28.29
N ILE A 191 -10.43 1.85 -27.46
CA ILE A 191 -10.61 1.11 -26.20
C ILE A 191 -11.04 -0.34 -26.48
N VAL A 192 -11.99 -0.56 -27.39
CA VAL A 192 -12.40 -1.93 -27.78
C VAL A 192 -11.27 -2.65 -28.51
N GLY A 193 -10.50 -1.97 -29.36
CA GLY A 193 -9.36 -2.58 -30.05
C GLY A 193 -8.32 -3.09 -29.05
N GLN A 194 -7.99 -2.27 -28.04
CA GLN A 194 -7.15 -2.68 -26.91
C GLN A 194 -7.81 -3.80 -26.08
N GLY A 195 -9.10 -3.69 -25.81
CA GLY A 195 -9.85 -4.65 -25.02
C GLY A 195 -9.87 -6.05 -25.62
N LEU A 196 -10.18 -6.15 -26.92
CA LEU A 196 -10.16 -7.40 -27.67
C LEU A 196 -8.76 -8.01 -27.73
N GLN A 197 -7.72 -7.17 -27.76
CA GLN A 197 -6.32 -7.62 -27.75
C GLN A 197 -5.88 -8.13 -26.37
N TYR A 198 -6.31 -7.45 -25.29
CA TYR A 198 -5.94 -7.83 -23.93
C TYR A 198 -6.79 -8.96 -23.34
N SER A 199 -8.02 -9.14 -23.84
CA SER A 199 -8.90 -10.22 -23.40
C SER A 199 -8.35 -11.59 -23.84
N PRO A 200 -8.11 -12.54 -22.93
CA PRO A 200 -7.67 -13.90 -23.28
C PRO A 200 -8.65 -14.64 -24.21
N THR A 201 -9.94 -14.27 -24.13
CA THR A 201 -11.02 -14.82 -24.95
C THR A 201 -11.40 -13.92 -26.13
N SER A 202 -10.68 -12.82 -26.35
CA SER A 202 -11.02 -11.78 -27.35
C SER A 202 -12.47 -11.31 -27.25
N GLU A 203 -12.91 -10.98 -26.03
CA GLU A 203 -14.29 -10.64 -25.69
C GLU A 203 -14.33 -9.34 -24.89
N VAL A 204 -15.28 -8.46 -25.23
CA VAL A 204 -15.49 -7.18 -24.53
C VAL A 204 -16.97 -6.96 -24.27
N LEU A 205 -17.30 -6.52 -23.05
CA LEU A 205 -18.63 -6.08 -22.66
C LEU A 205 -18.76 -4.56 -22.91
N LEU A 206 -19.81 -4.17 -23.63
CA LEU A 206 -20.25 -2.78 -23.78
C LEU A 206 -21.50 -2.55 -22.94
N GLU A 207 -21.54 -1.47 -22.18
CA GLU A 207 -22.66 -1.13 -21.28
C GLU A 207 -23.16 0.29 -21.49
N GLU A 208 -24.48 0.49 -21.34
CA GLU A 208 -25.07 1.82 -21.30
C GLU A 208 -24.41 2.65 -20.19
N SER A 209 -24.24 3.95 -20.46
CA SER A 209 -23.67 4.83 -19.46
C SER A 209 -24.69 5.19 -18.39
N ILE A 210 -24.30 4.94 -17.15
CA ILE A 210 -24.91 5.45 -15.92
C ILE A 210 -24.03 6.55 -15.28
N LEU A 211 -23.17 7.19 -16.09
CA LEU A 211 -22.26 8.24 -15.66
C LEU A 211 -23.02 9.38 -14.98
N GLY A 212 -22.54 9.82 -13.82
CA GLY A 212 -23.16 10.90 -13.05
C GLY A 212 -24.33 10.47 -12.17
N TRP A 213 -24.69 9.18 -12.13
CA TRP A 213 -25.66 8.67 -11.16
C TRP A 213 -25.04 8.62 -9.76
N LYS A 214 -25.88 8.55 -8.73
CA LYS A 214 -25.41 8.31 -7.36
C LYS A 214 -24.90 6.89 -7.23
N GLU A 215 -23.83 6.66 -6.48
CA GLU A 215 -23.25 5.34 -6.25
C GLU A 215 -23.29 4.98 -4.76
N TYR A 216 -23.78 3.78 -4.46
CA TYR A 216 -23.97 3.27 -3.11
C TYR A 216 -23.38 1.87 -2.96
N GLU A 217 -22.92 1.55 -1.76
CA GLU A 217 -22.44 0.22 -1.40
C GLU A 217 -23.15 -0.24 -0.13
N LEU A 218 -23.58 -1.50 -0.10
CA LEU A 218 -24.08 -2.16 1.11
C LEU A 218 -23.16 -3.31 1.48
N GLU A 219 -22.62 -3.26 2.70
CA GLU A 219 -21.89 -4.38 3.30
C GLU A 219 -22.90 -5.31 3.96
N MET A 220 -23.00 -6.52 3.42
CA MET A 220 -23.98 -7.52 3.81
C MET A 220 -23.30 -8.66 4.57
N MET A 221 -24.03 -9.30 5.47
CA MET A 221 -23.61 -10.53 6.12
C MET A 221 -24.76 -11.52 6.21
N ARG A 222 -24.49 -12.80 5.92
CA ARG A 222 -25.48 -13.88 5.95
C ARG A 222 -24.93 -15.14 6.60
N ASP A 223 -25.78 -15.82 7.37
CA ASP A 223 -25.48 -17.11 7.99
C ASP A 223 -26.36 -18.26 7.45
N LYS A 224 -26.02 -19.48 7.88
CA LYS A 224 -26.66 -20.73 7.44
C LYS A 224 -28.12 -20.88 7.89
N ASN A 225 -28.57 -20.07 8.85
CA ASN A 225 -29.97 -20.00 9.26
C ASN A 225 -30.77 -18.99 8.41
N ASP A 226 -30.14 -18.41 7.39
CA ASP A 226 -30.69 -17.36 6.54
C ASP A 226 -30.99 -16.06 7.29
N ASN A 227 -30.30 -15.82 8.42
CA ASN A 227 -30.25 -14.47 8.98
C ASN A 227 -29.39 -13.61 8.04
N VAL A 228 -29.88 -12.41 7.71
CA VAL A 228 -29.19 -11.45 6.85
C VAL A 228 -29.22 -10.07 7.51
N VAL A 229 -28.07 -9.41 7.59
CA VAL A 229 -27.94 -8.06 8.15
C VAL A 229 -27.18 -7.16 7.19
N VAL A 230 -27.59 -5.89 7.13
CA VAL A 230 -26.79 -4.82 6.54
C VAL A 230 -25.85 -4.27 7.62
N VAL A 231 -24.55 -4.48 7.47
CA VAL A 231 -23.55 -4.02 8.45
C VAL A 231 -23.28 -2.52 8.27
N CYS A 232 -23.21 -2.05 7.02
CA CYS A 232 -22.92 -0.65 6.72
C CYS A 232 -23.52 -0.25 5.38
N SER A 233 -23.92 1.01 5.27
CA SER A 233 -24.26 1.66 4.02
C SER A 233 -23.27 2.77 3.72
N ILE A 234 -22.76 2.78 2.49
CA ILE A 234 -21.77 3.74 2.04
C ILE A 234 -22.36 4.51 0.86
N GLU A 235 -22.25 5.83 0.89
CA GLU A 235 -22.60 6.72 -0.21
C GLU A 235 -21.33 7.35 -0.77
N ASN A 236 -21.18 7.33 -2.09
CA ASN A 236 -20.04 7.95 -2.75
C ASN A 236 -20.32 9.45 -2.96
N PHE A 237 -19.36 10.29 -2.61
CA PHE A 237 -19.39 11.72 -2.88
C PHE A 237 -19.18 11.99 -4.37
N ASP A 238 -18.21 11.29 -4.97
CA ASP A 238 -18.02 11.28 -6.42
C ASP A 238 -19.11 10.39 -7.06
N PRO A 239 -19.84 10.88 -8.07
CA PRO A 239 -20.87 10.07 -8.74
C PRO A 239 -20.23 9.00 -9.64
N VAL A 240 -21.07 8.05 -10.09
CA VAL A 240 -20.65 6.95 -10.98
C VAL A 240 -19.81 7.48 -12.13
N GLY A 241 -18.65 6.86 -12.33
CA GLY A 241 -17.60 7.29 -13.26
C GLY A 241 -16.23 7.37 -12.63
N VAL A 242 -16.19 7.52 -11.31
CA VAL A 242 -15.00 7.35 -10.47
C VAL A 242 -15.18 6.06 -9.68
N HIS A 243 -14.19 5.16 -9.74
CA HIS A 243 -14.24 3.90 -8.99
C HIS A 243 -14.35 4.17 -7.49
N THR A 244 -15.14 3.40 -6.75
CA THR A 244 -15.34 3.56 -5.28
C THR A 244 -14.03 3.68 -4.49
N GLY A 245 -12.97 3.02 -4.95
CA GLY A 245 -11.63 3.09 -4.36
C GLY A 245 -10.92 4.43 -4.56
N ASP A 246 -11.21 5.13 -5.66
CA ASP A 246 -10.71 6.47 -5.98
C ASP A 246 -11.69 7.59 -5.60
N SER A 247 -12.92 7.24 -5.21
CA SER A 247 -13.94 8.17 -4.73
C SER A 247 -13.72 8.57 -3.27
N ILE A 248 -14.11 9.80 -2.93
CA ILE A 248 -14.47 10.13 -1.55
C ILE A 248 -15.77 9.40 -1.22
N THR A 249 -15.84 8.75 -0.05
CA THR A 249 -17.04 8.02 0.37
C THR A 249 -17.42 8.35 1.81
N VAL A 250 -18.70 8.23 2.13
CA VAL A 250 -19.26 8.53 3.45
C VAL A 250 -20.09 7.37 3.98
N ALA A 251 -20.07 7.18 5.30
CA ALA A 251 -20.97 6.27 6.00
C ALA A 251 -21.61 6.99 7.20
N PRO A 252 -22.94 6.83 7.44
CA PRO A 252 -23.88 6.06 6.62
C PRO A 252 -24.23 6.78 5.29
N ALA A 253 -25.10 6.16 4.48
CA ALA A 253 -25.77 6.88 3.38
C ALA A 253 -26.61 8.06 3.92
N LEU A 254 -26.53 9.21 3.24
CA LEU A 254 -27.08 10.49 3.71
C LEU A 254 -28.26 11.00 2.86
N THR A 255 -28.30 10.68 1.56
CA THR A 255 -29.28 11.27 0.62
C THR A 255 -30.36 10.30 0.13
N LEU A 256 -30.47 9.13 0.75
CA LEU A 256 -31.58 8.18 0.51
C LEU A 256 -32.75 8.47 1.44
N THR A 257 -33.96 8.47 0.88
CA THR A 257 -35.14 8.30 1.72
C THR A 257 -35.15 6.87 2.30
N ASP A 258 -35.80 6.68 3.46
CA ASP A 258 -35.94 5.34 4.04
C ASP A 258 -36.56 4.34 3.04
N ARG A 259 -37.51 4.75 2.20
CA ARG A 259 -38.09 3.88 1.17
C ARG A 259 -37.09 3.42 0.13
N GLU A 260 -36.21 4.31 -0.33
CA GLU A 260 -35.15 3.95 -1.28
C GLU A 260 -34.13 3.04 -0.60
N TYR A 261 -33.75 3.34 0.64
CA TYR A 261 -32.85 2.51 1.43
C TYR A 261 -33.41 1.09 1.63
N GLN A 262 -34.66 0.95 2.07
CA GLN A 262 -35.31 -0.35 2.22
C GLN A 262 -35.40 -1.11 0.89
N LYS A 263 -35.64 -0.41 -0.23
CA LYS A 263 -35.63 -1.04 -1.56
C LYS A 263 -34.25 -1.60 -1.90
N LEU A 264 -33.18 -0.84 -1.67
CA LEU A 264 -31.81 -1.31 -1.87
C LEU A 264 -31.48 -2.49 -0.96
N ARG A 265 -31.88 -2.41 0.32
CA ARG A 265 -31.72 -3.48 1.31
C ARG A 265 -32.44 -4.76 0.89
N ASP A 266 -33.68 -4.69 0.44
CA ASP A 266 -34.44 -5.85 -0.03
C ASP A 266 -33.80 -6.50 -1.26
N VAL A 267 -33.33 -5.70 -2.22
CA VAL A 267 -32.59 -6.21 -3.39
C VAL A 267 -31.26 -6.84 -2.96
N ALA A 268 -30.51 -6.22 -2.06
CA ALA A 268 -29.25 -6.76 -1.56
C ALA A 268 -29.46 -8.12 -0.87
N ILE A 269 -30.52 -8.25 -0.06
CA ILE A 269 -30.92 -9.51 0.58
C ILE A 269 -31.30 -10.57 -0.45
N ALA A 270 -32.01 -10.21 -1.52
CA ALA A 270 -32.36 -11.14 -2.59
C ALA A 270 -31.10 -11.62 -3.34
N VAL A 271 -30.19 -10.69 -3.68
CA VAL A 271 -28.96 -10.98 -4.43
C VAL A 271 -28.02 -11.91 -3.64
N ILE A 272 -27.75 -11.61 -2.37
CA ILE A 272 -26.86 -12.46 -1.54
C ILE A 272 -27.41 -13.89 -1.39
N ARG A 273 -28.74 -14.03 -1.29
CA ARG A 273 -29.43 -15.33 -1.23
C ARG A 273 -29.32 -16.09 -2.54
N GLU A 274 -29.57 -15.43 -3.66
CA GLU A 274 -29.60 -16.05 -5.00
C GLU A 274 -28.21 -16.48 -5.46
N VAL A 275 -27.16 -15.71 -5.13
CA VAL A 275 -25.77 -16.16 -5.37
C VAL A 275 -25.36 -17.30 -4.46
N GLY A 276 -25.98 -17.40 -3.28
CA GLY A 276 -25.75 -18.52 -2.36
C GLY A 276 -24.58 -18.31 -1.41
N VAL A 277 -24.24 -17.06 -1.07
CA VAL A 277 -23.33 -16.76 0.04
C VAL A 277 -24.10 -17.02 1.34
N ASP A 278 -23.82 -18.12 2.04
CA ASP A 278 -24.59 -18.57 3.22
C ASP A 278 -23.79 -18.59 4.52
N THR A 279 -22.48 -18.31 4.48
CA THR A 279 -21.61 -18.39 5.66
C THR A 279 -20.52 -17.30 5.64
N GLY A 280 -20.89 -16.06 5.33
CA GLY A 280 -19.94 -14.97 5.18
C GLY A 280 -20.54 -13.59 4.89
N GLY A 281 -19.66 -12.65 4.57
CA GLY A 281 -20.02 -11.29 4.15
C GLY A 281 -19.76 -11.06 2.66
N CYS A 282 -20.46 -10.07 2.09
CA CYS A 282 -20.22 -9.58 0.75
C CYS A 282 -20.51 -8.08 0.65
N ASN A 283 -19.96 -7.45 -0.38
CA ASN A 283 -20.25 -6.06 -0.75
C ASN A 283 -21.13 -6.04 -2.00
N ILE A 284 -22.21 -5.26 -2.01
CA ILE A 284 -23.09 -5.08 -3.18
C ILE A 284 -23.15 -3.61 -3.55
N GLN A 285 -22.92 -3.29 -4.82
CA GLN A 285 -22.88 -1.92 -5.34
C GLN A 285 -24.12 -1.59 -6.17
N PHE A 286 -24.61 -0.36 -6.02
CA PHE A 286 -25.81 0.16 -6.67
C PHE A 286 -25.54 1.53 -7.29
N ALA A 287 -26.18 1.79 -8.43
CA ALA A 287 -26.33 3.12 -8.98
C ALA A 287 -27.80 3.56 -8.91
N ILE A 288 -28.04 4.83 -8.57
CA ILE A 288 -29.39 5.42 -8.56
C ILE A 288 -29.43 6.67 -9.42
N ASP A 289 -30.39 6.69 -10.35
CA ASP A 289 -30.69 7.89 -11.13
C ASP A 289 -31.32 8.95 -10.23
N PRO A 290 -30.66 10.10 -9.99
CA PRO A 290 -31.20 11.15 -9.13
C PRO A 290 -32.49 11.78 -9.69
N ALA A 291 -32.77 11.65 -11.00
CA ALA A 291 -33.96 12.23 -11.62
C ALA A 291 -35.18 11.32 -11.55
N THR A 292 -34.99 9.99 -11.59
CA THR A 292 -36.09 9.01 -11.72
C THR A 292 -36.21 8.04 -10.55
N GLY A 293 -35.16 7.87 -9.74
CA GLY A 293 -35.09 6.84 -8.71
C GLY A 293 -34.93 5.42 -9.28
N ARG A 294 -34.56 5.28 -10.56
CA ARG A 294 -34.20 4.00 -11.17
C ARG A 294 -32.95 3.46 -10.47
N VAL A 295 -33.01 2.20 -10.04
CA VAL A 295 -31.93 1.52 -9.31
C VAL A 295 -31.31 0.47 -10.22
N VAL A 296 -29.98 0.49 -10.34
CA VAL A 296 -29.20 -0.48 -11.08
C VAL A 296 -28.22 -1.16 -10.12
N VAL A 297 -28.18 -2.49 -10.12
CA VAL A 297 -27.14 -3.27 -9.43
C VAL A 297 -25.91 -3.30 -10.33
N ILE A 298 -24.77 -2.85 -9.81
CA ILE A 298 -23.50 -2.76 -10.54
C ILE A 298 -22.77 -4.10 -10.48
N GLU A 299 -22.44 -4.55 -9.26
CA GLU A 299 -21.70 -5.78 -9.01
C GLU A 299 -21.90 -6.26 -7.55
N MET A 300 -21.46 -7.49 -7.28
CA MET A 300 -21.29 -8.01 -5.93
C MET A 300 -19.93 -8.66 -5.79
N ASN A 301 -19.28 -8.45 -4.65
CA ASN A 301 -18.02 -9.09 -4.29
C ASN A 301 -18.26 -10.14 -3.19
N PRO A 302 -18.25 -11.46 -3.47
CA PRO A 302 -18.58 -12.53 -2.52
C PRO A 302 -17.43 -12.86 -1.55
N ARG A 303 -16.80 -11.82 -0.99
CA ARG A 303 -15.64 -11.89 -0.09
C ARG A 303 -15.54 -10.60 0.73
N VAL A 304 -14.59 -10.58 1.67
CA VAL A 304 -14.18 -9.30 2.27
C VAL A 304 -13.49 -8.42 1.21
N SER A 305 -13.56 -7.12 1.43
CA SER A 305 -13.10 -6.07 0.53
C SER A 305 -12.48 -4.90 1.31
N ARG A 306 -11.87 -3.95 0.60
CA ARG A 306 -11.56 -2.61 1.12
C ARG A 306 -12.76 -1.98 1.82
N SER A 307 -13.92 -2.01 1.18
CA SER A 307 -15.16 -1.45 1.72
C SER A 307 -15.61 -2.16 3.00
N SER A 308 -15.36 -3.46 3.14
CA SER A 308 -15.63 -4.21 4.37
C SER A 308 -14.69 -3.84 5.52
N ALA A 309 -13.41 -3.55 5.22
CA ALA A 309 -12.47 -3.04 6.22
C ALA A 309 -12.87 -1.64 6.69
N LEU A 310 -13.16 -0.74 5.74
CA LEU A 310 -13.74 0.58 6.00
C LEU A 310 -15.00 0.49 6.86
N ALA A 311 -15.96 -0.36 6.49
CA ALA A 311 -17.20 -0.56 7.24
C ALA A 311 -16.95 -1.11 8.64
N SER A 312 -15.99 -2.03 8.80
CA SER A 312 -15.61 -2.55 10.12
C SER A 312 -15.07 -1.45 11.03
N LYS A 313 -14.25 -0.53 10.50
CA LYS A 313 -13.76 0.62 11.26
C LYS A 313 -14.85 1.66 11.49
N ALA A 314 -15.69 1.93 10.50
CA ALA A 314 -16.78 2.89 10.60
C ALA A 314 -17.77 2.50 11.70
N THR A 315 -18.13 1.22 11.77
CA THR A 315 -19.19 0.72 12.64
C THR A 315 -18.68 0.14 13.95
N GLY A 316 -17.44 -0.35 13.99
CA GLY A 316 -16.93 -1.20 15.07
C GLY A 316 -17.34 -2.68 14.95
N PHE A 317 -18.12 -3.04 13.92
CA PHE A 317 -18.54 -4.41 13.66
C PHE A 317 -17.43 -5.19 12.94
N ALA A 318 -16.82 -6.18 13.60
CA ALA A 318 -15.65 -6.89 13.05
C ALA A 318 -16.04 -7.93 11.98
N ILE A 319 -16.24 -7.48 10.73
CA ILE A 319 -16.76 -8.29 9.63
C ILE A 319 -15.93 -9.56 9.40
N ALA A 320 -14.60 -9.45 9.28
CA ALA A 320 -13.73 -10.60 8.99
C ALA A 320 -13.73 -11.64 10.13
N LYS A 321 -13.71 -11.18 11.39
CA LYS A 321 -13.85 -12.04 12.58
C LYS A 321 -15.17 -12.80 12.59
N ILE A 322 -16.28 -12.11 12.32
CA ILE A 322 -17.61 -12.73 12.33
C ILE A 322 -17.78 -13.66 11.13
N ALA A 323 -17.37 -13.26 9.93
CA ALA A 323 -17.37 -14.11 8.74
C ALA A 323 -16.56 -15.41 8.95
N THR A 324 -15.43 -15.33 9.67
CA THR A 324 -14.65 -16.52 10.04
C THR A 324 -15.40 -17.44 10.99
N LYS A 325 -16.15 -16.92 11.97
CA LYS A 325 -17.02 -17.76 12.81
C LYS A 325 -18.16 -18.38 12.00
N LEU A 326 -18.77 -17.63 11.08
CA LEU A 326 -19.84 -18.15 10.22
C LEU A 326 -19.36 -19.30 9.33
N SER A 327 -18.14 -19.22 8.78
CA SER A 327 -17.54 -20.30 7.98
C SER A 327 -17.26 -21.58 8.78
N LEU A 328 -17.11 -21.47 10.11
CA LEU A 328 -17.06 -22.59 11.05
C LEU A 328 -18.44 -23.09 11.48
N GLY A 329 -19.51 -22.56 10.88
CA GLY A 329 -20.88 -22.96 11.12
C GLY A 329 -21.55 -22.30 12.32
N TYR A 330 -21.01 -21.22 12.89
CA TYR A 330 -21.80 -20.40 13.81
C TYR A 330 -22.95 -19.69 13.06
N THR A 331 -23.93 -19.19 13.80
CA THR A 331 -24.96 -18.26 13.30
C THR A 331 -24.85 -16.91 14.00
N LEU A 332 -25.34 -15.84 13.39
CA LEU A 332 -25.17 -14.46 13.86
C LEU A 332 -25.72 -14.25 15.29
N ASP A 333 -26.78 -14.98 15.65
CA ASP A 333 -27.40 -14.97 16.98
C ASP A 333 -26.55 -15.67 18.04
N GLU A 334 -25.63 -16.56 17.64
CA GLU A 334 -24.71 -17.28 18.52
C GLU A 334 -23.42 -16.48 18.81
N ILE A 335 -23.13 -15.44 18.02
CA ILE A 335 -21.89 -14.65 18.12
C ILE A 335 -22.16 -13.38 18.93
N PRO A 336 -21.47 -13.12 20.05
CA PRO A 336 -21.60 -11.88 20.78
C PRO A 336 -20.95 -10.71 20.03
N ASN A 337 -21.54 -9.51 20.14
CA ASN A 337 -20.93 -8.26 19.70
C ASN A 337 -19.78 -7.89 20.66
N ASP A 338 -18.56 -7.79 20.12
CA ASP A 338 -17.33 -7.54 20.89
C ASP A 338 -17.36 -6.22 21.66
N ILE A 339 -17.97 -5.18 21.07
CA ILE A 339 -17.92 -3.82 21.61
C ILE A 339 -18.90 -3.64 22.77
N THR A 340 -20.13 -4.13 22.63
CA THR A 340 -21.16 -4.00 23.68
C THR A 340 -21.13 -5.14 24.70
N GLN A 341 -20.60 -6.30 24.32
CA GLN A 341 -20.56 -7.55 25.11
C GLN A 341 -21.92 -8.04 25.63
N LYS A 342 -23.02 -7.44 25.15
CA LYS A 342 -24.39 -7.67 25.65
C LYS A 342 -25.37 -8.01 24.54
N THR A 343 -25.07 -7.64 23.30
CA THR A 343 -25.92 -7.91 22.13
C THR A 343 -25.29 -9.01 21.26
N PRO A 344 -26.07 -9.78 20.49
CA PRO A 344 -25.52 -10.66 19.47
C PRO A 344 -25.03 -9.87 18.25
N ALA A 345 -24.37 -10.53 17.31
CA ALA A 345 -23.98 -10.00 16.00
C ALA A 345 -25.14 -9.95 15.00
N SER A 346 -26.29 -10.55 15.32
CA SER A 346 -27.52 -10.52 14.51
C SER A 346 -28.29 -9.19 14.65
N PHE A 347 -27.64 -8.08 14.30
CA PHE A 347 -28.24 -6.74 14.27
C PHE A 347 -27.60 -5.88 13.18
N GLU A 348 -28.23 -4.77 12.84
CA GLU A 348 -27.70 -3.77 11.90
C GLU A 348 -27.12 -2.59 12.72
N PRO A 349 -25.82 -2.27 12.59
CA PRO A 349 -25.21 -1.16 13.31
C PRO A 349 -25.90 0.18 13.05
N THR A 350 -25.97 1.02 14.07
CA THR A 350 -26.45 2.40 13.98
C THR A 350 -25.34 3.36 14.41
N LEU A 351 -25.09 4.37 13.58
CA LEU A 351 -24.03 5.36 13.77
C LEU A 351 -24.66 6.68 14.22
N ASP A 352 -24.14 7.30 15.27
CA ASP A 352 -24.50 8.66 15.69
C ASP A 352 -23.44 9.70 15.28
N TYR A 353 -22.61 9.33 14.31
CA TYR A 353 -21.56 10.14 13.68
C TYR A 353 -21.50 9.86 12.17
N VAL A 354 -20.74 10.70 11.47
CA VAL A 354 -20.44 10.56 10.04
C VAL A 354 -18.98 10.16 9.89
N VAL A 355 -18.75 9.17 9.04
CA VAL A 355 -17.42 8.72 8.62
C VAL A 355 -17.17 9.22 7.21
N VAL A 356 -15.98 9.76 6.95
CA VAL A 356 -15.53 10.16 5.61
C VAL A 356 -14.22 9.45 5.31
N LYS A 357 -14.16 8.78 4.15
CA LYS A 357 -12.95 8.22 3.56
C LYS A 357 -12.50 9.10 2.40
N VAL A 358 -11.20 9.39 2.34
CA VAL A 358 -10.57 10.12 1.23
C VAL A 358 -9.37 9.30 0.71
N PRO A 359 -9.31 9.01 -0.60
CA PRO A 359 -8.21 8.24 -1.17
C PRO A 359 -6.91 9.04 -1.25
N ARG A 360 -5.78 8.35 -1.13
CA ARG A 360 -4.42 8.88 -1.25
C ARG A 360 -3.81 8.43 -2.59
N PHE A 361 -3.29 9.38 -3.36
CA PHE A 361 -2.71 9.14 -4.70
C PHE A 361 -1.19 9.34 -4.71
N ALA A 362 -0.50 9.00 -5.80
CA ALA A 362 0.93 9.26 -5.95
C ALA A 362 1.31 9.70 -7.37
N PHE A 363 0.44 10.49 -8.04
CA PHE A 363 0.66 10.93 -9.43
C PHE A 363 1.96 11.71 -9.62
N GLU A 364 2.48 12.37 -8.58
CA GLU A 364 3.77 13.05 -8.61
C GLU A 364 4.95 12.12 -8.97
N LYS A 365 4.81 10.81 -8.72
CA LYS A 365 5.80 9.78 -9.06
C LYS A 365 5.65 9.24 -10.49
N PHE A 366 4.54 9.54 -11.14
CA PHE A 366 4.18 9.09 -12.49
C PHE A 366 3.73 10.28 -13.35
N PRO A 367 4.62 11.24 -13.67
CA PRO A 367 4.24 12.49 -14.34
C PRO A 367 3.64 12.30 -15.75
N ALA A 368 3.90 11.16 -16.39
CA ALA A 368 3.32 10.80 -17.69
C ALA A 368 1.92 10.16 -17.58
N ALA A 369 1.47 9.80 -16.37
CA ALA A 369 0.18 9.16 -16.17
C ALA A 369 -0.97 10.16 -16.33
N ASP A 370 -2.05 9.71 -16.96
CA ASP A 370 -3.32 10.43 -16.98
C ASP A 370 -3.88 10.49 -15.56
N ASN A 371 -3.97 11.72 -15.02
CA ASN A 371 -4.53 12.01 -13.70
C ASN A 371 -6.07 12.07 -13.66
N THR A 372 -6.77 11.74 -14.74
CA THR A 372 -8.23 11.54 -14.71
C THR A 372 -8.58 10.35 -13.83
N LEU A 373 -9.49 10.54 -12.88
CA LEU A 373 -10.08 9.44 -12.12
C LEU A 373 -11.17 8.77 -12.96
N THR A 374 -11.21 7.44 -12.95
CA THR A 374 -12.02 6.62 -13.85
C THR A 374 -12.52 5.39 -13.09
N THR A 375 -13.19 4.46 -13.76
CA THR A 375 -13.61 3.16 -13.23
C THR A 375 -12.43 2.22 -12.91
N THR A 376 -11.20 2.61 -13.25
CA THR A 376 -9.97 1.89 -12.86
C THR A 376 -9.26 2.64 -11.75
N MET A 377 -9.05 1.95 -10.62
CA MET A 377 -8.44 2.49 -9.42
C MET A 377 -6.95 2.87 -9.63
N LYS A 378 -6.55 4.03 -9.10
CA LYS A 378 -5.18 4.59 -9.15
C LYS A 378 -4.67 5.06 -7.78
N SER A 379 -5.52 5.07 -6.76
CA SER A 379 -5.13 5.36 -5.37
C SER A 379 -4.21 4.27 -4.81
N VAL A 380 -3.29 4.68 -3.93
CA VAL A 380 -2.25 3.83 -3.30
C VAL A 380 -2.52 3.58 -1.81
N GLY A 381 -3.64 4.10 -1.29
CA GLY A 381 -4.10 3.96 0.08
C GLY A 381 -5.25 4.92 0.35
N GLU A 382 -5.70 5.00 1.60
CA GLU A 382 -6.83 5.83 2.00
C GLU A 382 -6.71 6.33 3.45
N ALA A 383 -7.28 7.49 3.71
CA ALA A 383 -7.45 8.05 5.05
C ALA A 383 -8.93 8.04 5.42
N MET A 384 -9.24 7.75 6.67
CA MET A 384 -10.59 7.82 7.22
C MET A 384 -10.63 8.80 8.40
N ALA A 385 -11.76 9.47 8.59
CA ALA A 385 -12.03 10.22 9.81
C ALA A 385 -13.50 10.17 10.20
N MET A 386 -13.75 10.42 11.48
CA MET A 386 -15.09 10.48 12.07
C MET A 386 -15.36 11.87 12.65
N GLY A 387 -16.60 12.33 12.56
CA GLY A 387 -17.09 13.57 13.17
C GLY A 387 -18.59 13.52 13.43
N ARG A 388 -19.11 14.40 14.30
CA ARG A 388 -20.56 14.44 14.61
C ARG A 388 -21.40 14.99 13.47
N ASN A 389 -20.75 15.50 12.43
CA ASN A 389 -21.36 15.95 11.19
C ASN A 389 -20.37 15.78 10.02
N PHE A 390 -20.89 15.84 8.80
CA PHE A 390 -20.09 15.65 7.58
C PHE A 390 -18.95 16.66 7.45
N THR A 391 -19.18 17.94 7.75
CA THR A 391 -18.13 18.96 7.58
C THR A 391 -16.93 18.74 8.52
N GLU A 392 -17.18 18.31 9.76
CA GLU A 392 -16.14 17.94 10.72
C GLU A 392 -15.36 16.72 10.24
N ALA A 393 -16.06 15.66 9.85
CA ALA A 393 -15.46 14.43 9.36
C ALA A 393 -14.64 14.64 8.07
N LEU A 394 -15.15 15.43 7.12
CA LEU A 394 -14.47 15.76 5.86
C LEU A 394 -13.16 16.52 6.12
N GLN A 395 -13.19 17.60 6.92
CA GLN A 395 -11.98 18.38 7.19
C GLN A 395 -10.95 17.58 7.99
N LYS A 396 -11.37 16.64 8.85
CA LYS A 396 -10.48 15.67 9.50
C LYS A 396 -9.85 14.71 8.49
N ALA A 397 -10.65 14.12 7.61
CA ALA A 397 -10.16 13.18 6.61
C ALA A 397 -9.16 13.84 5.64
N LEU A 398 -9.42 15.09 5.23
CA LEU A 398 -8.50 15.84 4.37
C LEU A 398 -7.15 16.09 5.03
N ARG A 399 -7.11 16.55 6.29
CA ARG A 399 -5.82 16.76 6.98
C ARG A 399 -5.12 15.45 7.37
N SER A 400 -5.84 14.34 7.43
CA SER A 400 -5.27 12.98 7.58
C SER A 400 -4.55 12.46 6.33
N LEU A 401 -4.65 13.12 5.17
CA LEU A 401 -4.05 12.63 3.92
C LEU A 401 -2.52 12.67 3.88
N GLU A 402 -1.87 13.37 4.82
CA GLU A 402 -0.42 13.51 4.86
C GLU A 402 0.17 14.12 3.58
N GLN A 403 -0.62 14.99 2.93
CA GLN A 403 -0.31 15.65 1.67
C GLN A 403 -0.41 17.17 1.84
N LYS A 404 0.63 17.90 1.42
CA LYS A 404 0.64 19.37 1.39
C LYS A 404 -0.50 19.86 0.49
N GLY A 405 -1.30 20.81 0.97
CA GLY A 405 -2.43 21.36 0.21
C GLY A 405 -3.71 20.50 0.20
N SER A 406 -3.76 19.41 0.97
CA SER A 406 -4.96 18.56 1.10
C SER A 406 -6.12 19.23 1.84
N GLN A 407 -5.85 20.14 2.77
CA GLN A 407 -6.87 20.92 3.46
C GLN A 407 -7.55 21.92 2.50
N LEU A 408 -8.83 22.20 2.73
CA LEU A 408 -9.56 23.19 1.94
C LEU A 408 -8.92 24.58 2.06
N ASP A 409 -8.79 25.26 0.93
CA ASP A 409 -8.28 26.62 0.84
C ASP A 409 -9.44 27.62 0.77
N PHE A 410 -9.42 28.57 1.69
CA PHE A 410 -10.42 29.62 1.79
C PHE A 410 -9.90 30.98 1.32
N SER A 411 -8.76 31.03 0.62
CA SER A 411 -8.23 32.24 -0.01
C SER A 411 -9.25 32.88 -0.97
N SER A 412 -9.18 34.20 -1.15
CA SER A 412 -10.12 34.92 -2.01
C SER A 412 -9.99 34.48 -3.47
N VAL A 413 -11.10 34.08 -4.08
CA VAL A 413 -11.16 33.67 -5.48
C VAL A 413 -11.64 34.86 -6.33
N PRO A 414 -10.86 35.33 -7.33
CA PRO A 414 -11.32 36.33 -8.28
C PRO A 414 -12.49 35.82 -9.12
N GLU A 415 -13.45 36.68 -9.44
CA GLU A 415 -14.65 36.32 -10.21
C GLU A 415 -14.33 35.66 -11.57
N TRP A 416 -13.23 36.07 -12.22
CA TRP A 416 -12.81 35.51 -13.50
C TRP A 416 -12.33 34.05 -13.41
N GLU A 417 -11.86 33.60 -12.22
CA GLU A 417 -11.37 32.24 -12.00
C GLU A 417 -12.53 31.24 -11.84
N VAL A 418 -13.72 31.70 -11.43
CA VAL A 418 -14.88 30.84 -11.12
C VAL A 418 -15.31 29.99 -12.32
N ALA A 419 -15.39 30.59 -13.51
CA ALA A 419 -15.77 29.86 -14.72
C ALA A 419 -14.73 28.78 -15.09
N GLU A 420 -13.44 29.05 -14.87
CA GLU A 420 -12.35 28.10 -15.10
C GLU A 420 -12.40 26.93 -14.09
N LEU A 421 -12.69 27.21 -12.81
CA LEU A 421 -12.83 26.18 -11.78
C LEU A 421 -14.00 25.24 -12.09
N ILE A 422 -15.15 25.78 -12.52
CA ILE A 422 -16.32 24.97 -12.93
C ILE A 422 -15.96 24.09 -14.12
N GLU A 423 -15.27 24.63 -15.13
CA GLU A 423 -14.87 23.86 -16.31
C GLU A 423 -13.91 22.73 -15.96
N LYS A 424 -12.89 23.00 -15.13
CA LYS A 424 -11.94 21.99 -14.66
C LYS A 424 -12.61 20.89 -13.82
N ALA A 425 -13.58 21.25 -12.98
CA ALA A 425 -14.29 20.31 -12.11
C ALA A 425 -15.14 19.28 -12.86
N LYS A 426 -15.46 19.50 -14.15
CA LYS A 426 -16.14 18.51 -14.99
C LYS A 426 -15.31 17.23 -15.16
N ARG A 427 -13.98 17.36 -15.24
CA ARG A 427 -13.07 16.22 -15.32
C ARG A 427 -12.71 15.78 -13.90
N PRO A 428 -13.06 14.56 -13.48
CA PRO A 428 -12.70 14.08 -12.15
C PRO A 428 -11.18 13.91 -12.05
N THR A 429 -10.59 14.60 -11.06
CA THR A 429 -9.16 14.61 -10.74
C THR A 429 -8.99 14.72 -9.23
N THR A 430 -7.79 14.54 -8.71
CA THR A 430 -7.50 14.74 -7.27
C THR A 430 -7.80 16.16 -6.78
N GLU A 431 -7.80 17.15 -7.68
CA GLU A 431 -8.05 18.56 -7.36
C GLU A 431 -9.55 18.92 -7.39
N ARG A 432 -10.43 18.00 -7.81
CA ARG A 432 -11.83 18.29 -8.09
C ARG A 432 -12.56 18.86 -6.87
N LEU A 433 -12.34 18.31 -5.68
CA LEU A 433 -12.95 18.81 -4.45
C LEU A 433 -12.57 20.28 -4.19
N HIS A 434 -11.29 20.62 -4.32
CA HIS A 434 -10.80 21.99 -4.17
C HIS A 434 -11.39 22.92 -5.22
N GLN A 435 -11.47 22.48 -6.48
CA GLN A 435 -12.06 23.26 -7.56
C GLN A 435 -13.54 23.58 -7.29
N VAL A 436 -14.31 22.58 -6.86
CA VAL A 436 -15.72 22.71 -6.49
C VAL A 436 -15.90 23.67 -5.31
N GLN A 437 -15.16 23.45 -4.22
CA GLN A 437 -15.26 24.29 -3.03
C GLN A 437 -14.82 25.74 -3.31
N ARG A 438 -13.75 25.95 -4.07
CA ARG A 438 -13.28 27.30 -4.45
C ARG A 438 -14.23 27.99 -5.42
N ALA A 439 -14.86 27.27 -6.34
CA ALA A 439 -15.89 27.83 -7.21
C ALA A 439 -17.09 28.36 -6.40
N LEU A 440 -17.59 27.59 -5.42
CA LEU A 440 -18.61 28.04 -4.47
C LEU A 440 -18.15 29.27 -3.68
N LEU A 441 -16.91 29.26 -3.20
CA LEU A 441 -16.34 30.38 -2.44
C LEU A 441 -16.34 31.68 -3.26
N GLY A 442 -16.01 31.57 -4.55
CA GLY A 442 -15.99 32.66 -5.54
C GLY A 442 -17.37 33.07 -6.08
N GLY A 443 -18.45 32.36 -5.72
CA GLY A 443 -19.83 32.75 -6.03
C GLY A 443 -20.56 31.87 -7.05
N ALA A 444 -20.02 30.70 -7.45
CA ALA A 444 -20.78 29.70 -8.19
C ALA A 444 -21.98 29.20 -7.38
N THR A 445 -23.07 28.85 -8.05
CA THR A 445 -24.23 28.24 -7.37
C THR A 445 -24.09 26.72 -7.29
N VAL A 446 -24.82 26.11 -6.35
CA VAL A 446 -24.90 24.65 -6.21
C VAL A 446 -25.39 24.00 -7.50
N GLU A 447 -26.38 24.60 -8.17
CA GLU A 447 -26.94 24.09 -9.43
C GLU A 447 -25.90 24.08 -10.55
N GLN A 448 -25.08 25.14 -10.66
CA GLN A 448 -24.02 25.20 -11.68
C GLN A 448 -23.00 24.07 -11.50
N LEU A 449 -22.64 23.77 -10.24
CA LEU A 449 -21.69 22.72 -9.93
C LEU A 449 -22.29 21.33 -10.00
N PHE A 450 -23.56 21.15 -9.62
CA PHE A 450 -24.29 19.90 -9.86
C PHE A 450 -24.34 19.59 -11.35
N GLU A 451 -24.64 20.57 -12.20
CA GLU A 451 -24.65 20.34 -13.65
C GLU A 451 -23.27 19.99 -14.20
N ALA A 452 -22.20 20.60 -13.68
CA ALA A 452 -20.84 20.32 -14.11
C ALA A 452 -20.30 18.97 -13.60
N THR A 453 -20.67 18.56 -12.39
CA THR A 453 -19.98 17.48 -11.68
C THR A 453 -20.84 16.27 -11.38
N LYS A 454 -22.16 16.46 -11.26
CA LYS A 454 -23.15 15.51 -10.77
C LYS A 454 -22.94 15.04 -9.31
N ILE A 455 -22.06 15.71 -8.56
CA ILE A 455 -21.94 15.55 -7.10
C ILE A 455 -23.27 16.00 -6.47
N ASP A 456 -23.85 15.19 -5.58
CA ASP A 456 -25.18 15.45 -5.04
C ASP A 456 -25.28 16.86 -4.41
N PRO A 457 -26.37 17.62 -4.68
CA PRO A 457 -26.55 18.97 -4.16
C PRO A 457 -26.40 19.09 -2.63
N TRP A 458 -26.70 18.03 -1.88
CA TRP A 458 -26.52 18.00 -0.43
C TRP A 458 -25.05 18.21 -0.05
N PHE A 459 -24.11 17.49 -0.69
CA PHE A 459 -22.69 17.65 -0.42
C PHE A 459 -22.18 19.04 -0.85
N LEU A 460 -22.66 19.55 -1.98
CA LEU A 460 -22.32 20.89 -2.45
C LEU A 460 -22.80 21.98 -1.47
N ASP A 461 -23.99 21.81 -0.88
CA ASP A 461 -24.50 22.69 0.18
C ASP A 461 -23.61 22.65 1.44
N GLN A 462 -23.12 21.47 1.84
CA GLN A 462 -22.18 21.35 2.96
C GLN A 462 -20.83 22.06 2.69
N LEU A 463 -20.34 22.03 1.44
CA LEU A 463 -19.14 22.79 1.05
C LEU A 463 -19.42 24.30 1.06
N GLN A 464 -20.62 24.73 0.66
CA GLN A 464 -21.05 26.12 0.77
C GLN A 464 -21.14 26.57 2.23
N LEU A 465 -21.62 25.72 3.14
CA LEU A 465 -21.66 26.00 4.58
C LEU A 465 -20.24 26.25 5.14
N LEU A 466 -19.26 25.42 4.74
CA LEU A 466 -17.86 25.66 5.10
C LEU A 466 -17.36 27.03 4.61
N ASN A 467 -17.70 27.40 3.38
CA ASN A 467 -17.36 28.72 2.83
C ASN A 467 -18.01 29.86 3.62
N GLU A 468 -19.27 29.71 4.04
CA GLU A 468 -19.97 30.69 4.88
C GLU A 468 -19.30 30.87 6.24
N ILE A 469 -18.95 29.76 6.90
CA ILE A 469 -18.23 29.79 8.18
C ILE A 469 -16.86 30.44 8.01
N SER A 470 -16.13 30.15 6.91
CA SER A 470 -14.84 30.81 6.64
C SER A 470 -14.96 32.33 6.52
N ARG A 471 -16.06 32.83 5.94
CA ARG A 471 -16.37 34.27 5.85
C ARG A 471 -16.68 34.84 7.22
N GLU A 472 -17.43 34.13 8.05
CA GLU A 472 -17.68 34.53 9.45
C GLU A 472 -16.39 34.64 10.26
N ILE A 473 -15.49 33.65 10.16
CA ILE A 473 -14.17 33.65 10.83
C ILE A 473 -13.36 34.86 10.41
N ARG A 474 -13.29 35.16 9.10
CA ARG A 474 -12.57 36.31 8.55
C ARG A 474 -13.14 37.65 9.04
N GLN A 475 -14.46 37.73 9.24
CA GLN A 475 -15.16 38.96 9.66
C GLN A 475 -15.18 39.17 11.18
N ALA A 476 -14.94 38.13 11.98
CA ALA A 476 -15.07 38.18 13.44
C ALA A 476 -14.16 39.22 14.13
N GLY A 477 -13.05 39.61 13.49
CA GLY A 477 -12.11 40.64 13.98
C GLY A 477 -11.31 40.27 15.23
N ALA A 478 -11.72 39.23 15.97
CA ALA A 478 -11.04 38.66 17.12
C ALA A 478 -11.37 37.17 17.29
N LEU A 479 -10.50 36.44 18.01
CA LEU A 479 -10.69 35.02 18.34
C LEU A 479 -11.66 34.88 19.54
N THR A 480 -12.96 35.08 19.32
CA THR A 480 -14.00 34.92 20.36
C THR A 480 -14.33 33.45 20.62
N LYS A 481 -14.90 33.16 21.79
CA LYS A 481 -15.28 31.80 22.18
C LYS A 481 -16.32 31.22 21.23
N GLU A 482 -17.34 32.00 20.90
CA GLU A 482 -18.47 31.58 20.06
C GLU A 482 -18.01 31.26 18.63
N MET A 483 -17.13 32.10 18.06
CA MET A 483 -16.56 31.89 16.73
C MET A 483 -15.71 30.62 16.70
N LEU A 484 -14.79 30.47 17.68
CA LEU A 484 -13.93 29.28 17.75
C LEU A 484 -14.76 28.01 17.95
N GLN A 485 -15.74 27.99 18.85
CA GLN A 485 -16.61 26.83 19.05
C GLN A 485 -17.34 26.44 17.76
N ARG A 486 -17.88 27.42 17.03
CA ARG A 486 -18.55 27.16 15.75
C ARG A 486 -17.57 26.65 14.71
N ALA A 487 -16.41 27.28 14.54
CA ALA A 487 -15.38 26.85 13.59
C ALA A 487 -14.92 25.41 13.87
N LYS A 488 -14.60 25.09 15.13
CA LYS A 488 -14.12 23.76 15.52
C LYS A 488 -15.19 22.68 15.34
N ARG A 489 -16.47 22.97 15.61
CA ARG A 489 -17.61 22.06 15.34
C ARG A 489 -17.78 21.68 13.86
N HIS A 490 -17.24 22.48 12.95
CA HIS A 490 -17.23 22.20 11.51
C HIS A 490 -15.84 21.74 11.02
N GLY A 491 -14.96 21.34 11.95
CA GLY A 491 -13.68 20.69 11.63
C GLY A 491 -12.54 21.61 11.20
N PHE A 492 -12.69 22.94 11.28
CA PHE A 492 -11.62 23.87 10.91
C PHE A 492 -10.38 23.64 11.80
N SER A 493 -9.23 23.43 11.19
CA SER A 493 -7.96 23.31 11.92
C SER A 493 -7.53 24.66 12.51
N ASP A 494 -6.69 24.62 13.54
CA ASP A 494 -6.07 25.80 14.13
C ASP A 494 -5.22 26.55 13.06
N GLU A 495 -4.67 25.83 12.07
CA GLU A 495 -3.97 26.38 10.90
C GLU A 495 -4.91 27.17 9.99
N GLN A 496 -6.05 26.60 9.60
CA GLN A 496 -7.03 27.28 8.74
C GLN A 496 -7.61 28.52 9.41
N ILE A 497 -7.94 28.44 10.70
CA ILE A 497 -8.40 29.61 11.49
C ILE A 497 -7.29 30.66 11.55
N GLY A 498 -6.04 30.24 11.73
CA GLY A 498 -4.87 31.13 11.74
C GLY A 498 -4.73 31.87 10.41
N ALA A 499 -4.77 31.16 9.29
CA ALA A 499 -4.71 31.73 7.95
C ALA A 499 -5.84 32.74 7.68
N LEU A 500 -7.07 32.43 8.11
CA LEU A 500 -8.24 33.30 7.94
C LEU A 500 -8.23 34.55 8.81
N THR A 501 -7.56 34.49 9.97
CA THR A 501 -7.52 35.58 10.97
C THR A 501 -6.17 36.29 11.04
N HIS A 502 -5.22 35.91 10.20
CA HIS A 502 -3.83 36.39 10.19
C HIS A 502 -3.09 36.16 11.53
N ASN A 503 -3.34 35.00 12.15
CA ASN A 503 -2.62 34.53 13.34
C ASN A 503 -1.82 33.27 13.02
N SER A 504 -0.74 33.01 13.75
CA SER A 504 -0.09 31.70 13.70
C SER A 504 -0.97 30.64 14.35
N GLU A 505 -0.88 29.39 13.88
CA GLU A 505 -1.55 28.23 14.47
C GLU A 505 -1.38 28.15 16.01
N ALA A 506 -0.16 28.36 16.51
CA ALA A 506 0.14 28.34 17.95
C ALA A 506 -0.66 29.38 18.76
N VAL A 507 -0.94 30.55 18.18
CA VAL A 507 -1.76 31.60 18.82
C VAL A 507 -3.22 31.17 18.88
N VAL A 508 -3.76 30.63 17.78
CA VAL A 508 -5.13 30.11 17.75
C VAL A 508 -5.30 29.02 18.80
N ARG A 509 -4.37 28.05 18.82
CA ARG A 509 -4.34 26.96 19.80
C ARG A 509 -4.29 27.49 21.24
N GLY A 510 -3.39 28.44 21.52
CA GLY A 510 -3.25 29.04 22.85
C GLY A 510 -4.52 29.75 23.33
N VAL A 511 -5.17 30.52 22.46
CA VAL A 511 -6.45 31.20 22.79
C VAL A 511 -7.57 30.18 23.00
N ARG A 512 -7.68 29.21 22.08
CA ARG A 512 -8.66 28.12 22.15
C ARG A 512 -8.57 27.39 23.49
N GLN A 513 -7.36 27.00 23.89
CA GLN A 513 -7.10 26.31 25.17
C GLN A 513 -7.36 27.21 26.39
N ALA A 514 -6.97 28.49 26.34
CA ALA A 514 -7.23 29.44 27.43
C ALA A 514 -8.73 29.69 27.67
N LEU A 515 -9.55 29.58 26.62
CA LEU A 515 -11.01 29.67 26.69
C LEU A 515 -11.69 28.34 27.05
N GLY A 516 -10.92 27.28 27.29
CA GLY A 516 -11.43 25.95 27.62
C GLY A 516 -12.12 25.25 26.46
N ILE A 517 -11.78 25.61 25.21
CA ILE A 517 -12.35 24.99 24.01
C ILE A 517 -11.42 23.83 23.62
N ARG A 518 -11.80 22.60 23.94
CA ARG A 518 -11.06 21.39 23.57
C ARG A 518 -12.03 20.39 22.98
N PRO A 519 -11.57 19.46 22.12
CA PRO A 519 -12.42 18.36 21.73
C PRO A 519 -12.69 17.47 22.95
N VAL A 520 -13.85 16.84 22.94
CA VAL A 520 -14.13 15.64 23.74
C VAL A 520 -13.90 14.42 22.85
N TYR A 521 -13.76 13.25 23.45
CA TYR A 521 -13.63 12.01 22.70
C TYR A 521 -14.86 11.16 22.89
N LYS A 522 -15.43 10.74 21.75
CA LYS A 522 -16.61 9.89 21.63
C LYS A 522 -16.19 8.46 21.31
N THR A 523 -17.01 7.49 21.70
CA THR A 523 -16.71 6.07 21.56
C THR A 523 -17.52 5.45 20.43
N VAL A 524 -16.85 4.69 19.56
CA VAL A 524 -17.50 3.85 18.55
C VAL A 524 -18.14 2.66 19.26
N ASP A 525 -19.45 2.53 19.18
CA ASP A 525 -20.23 1.58 19.99
C ASP A 525 -21.12 0.62 19.20
N THR A 526 -21.17 0.74 17.87
CA THR A 526 -22.07 0.04 16.92
C THR A 526 -23.58 0.33 17.06
N CYS A 527 -24.03 1.07 18.07
CA CYS A 527 -25.43 1.12 18.49
C CYS A 527 -25.94 2.52 18.88
N ALA A 528 -25.21 3.59 18.56
CA ALA A 528 -25.61 4.97 18.81
C ALA A 528 -26.02 5.21 20.28
N ALA A 529 -25.16 4.76 21.20
CA ALA A 529 -25.31 4.82 22.65
C ALA A 529 -26.53 4.10 23.25
N GLU A 530 -27.23 3.22 22.50
CA GLU A 530 -28.29 2.38 23.05
C GLU A 530 -27.76 1.43 24.16
N PHE A 531 -26.53 0.94 23.98
CA PHE A 531 -25.82 0.09 24.93
C PHE A 531 -24.45 0.67 25.26
N ALA A 532 -23.98 0.43 26.49
CA ALA A 532 -22.63 0.82 26.88
C ALA A 532 -21.57 0.03 26.08
N ALA A 533 -20.64 0.75 25.46
CA ALA A 533 -19.43 0.18 24.88
C ALA A 533 -18.36 -0.03 25.95
N TYR A 534 -17.69 -1.19 25.91
CA TYR A 534 -16.56 -1.50 26.79
C TYR A 534 -15.22 -1.43 26.06
N THR A 535 -15.26 -1.38 24.73
CA THR A 535 -14.07 -1.25 23.88
C THR A 535 -13.70 0.22 23.74
N PRO A 536 -12.49 0.64 24.15
CA PRO A 536 -12.06 2.04 24.10
C PRO A 536 -11.56 2.42 22.69
N TYR A 537 -12.52 2.52 21.76
CA TYR A 537 -12.31 2.95 20.39
C TYR A 537 -12.88 4.36 20.20
N HIS A 538 -12.00 5.35 20.11
CA HIS A 538 -12.36 6.76 20.24
C HIS A 538 -12.09 7.60 18.99
N TYR A 539 -12.86 8.68 18.84
CA TYR A 539 -12.63 9.77 17.90
C TYR A 539 -12.95 11.12 18.56
N SER A 540 -12.27 12.18 18.13
CA SER A 540 -12.48 13.54 18.65
C SER A 540 -13.73 14.19 18.04
N ALA A 541 -14.44 14.97 18.86
CA ALA A 541 -15.53 15.84 18.44
C ALA A 541 -15.59 17.11 19.30
N TYR A 542 -16.03 18.24 18.73
CA TYR A 542 -16.33 19.45 19.52
C TYR A 542 -17.76 19.42 20.10
N ASP A 543 -17.96 18.48 21.01
CA ASP A 543 -19.23 18.16 21.68
C ASP A 543 -19.16 18.40 23.21
N GLU A 544 -20.14 17.95 23.98
CA GLU A 544 -20.30 18.27 25.40
C GLU A 544 -19.67 17.26 26.38
N GLU A 545 -19.75 15.95 26.10
CA GLU A 545 -19.33 14.88 27.02
C GLU A 545 -18.11 14.11 26.52
N ASP A 546 -17.12 13.90 27.38
CA ASP A 546 -15.89 13.14 27.14
C ASP A 546 -16.03 11.71 27.69
N GLU A 547 -15.81 10.70 26.85
CA GLU A 547 -16.08 9.28 27.13
C GLU A 547 -14.80 8.47 27.40
N VAL A 548 -13.65 9.14 27.51
CA VAL A 548 -12.39 8.48 27.90
C VAL A 548 -12.44 8.14 29.39
N ALA A 549 -12.41 6.85 29.71
CA ALA A 549 -12.41 6.37 31.08
C ALA A 549 -11.10 6.71 31.82
N LEU A 550 -11.21 6.95 33.13
CA LEU A 550 -10.04 7.07 34.01
C LEU A 550 -9.25 5.76 34.04
N HIS A 551 -7.92 5.88 34.09
CA HIS A 551 -7.03 4.72 34.16
C HIS A 551 -5.90 4.93 35.18
N SER A 552 -5.31 3.83 35.63
CA SER A 552 -4.46 3.82 36.84
C SER A 552 -2.96 3.94 36.56
N LYS A 553 -2.54 3.71 35.31
CA LYS A 553 -1.14 3.75 34.91
C LYS A 553 -0.94 4.79 33.81
N PRO A 554 0.21 5.48 33.78
CA PRO A 554 0.55 6.33 32.65
C PRO A 554 0.62 5.53 31.35
N SER A 555 -0.01 6.06 30.30
CA SER A 555 -0.05 5.46 28.98
C SER A 555 1.23 5.70 28.17
N ILE A 556 1.55 4.78 27.27
CA ILE A 556 2.52 5.00 26.19
C ILE A 556 1.76 5.18 24.89
N LEU A 557 1.95 6.32 24.22
CA LEU A 557 1.36 6.56 22.91
C LEU A 557 2.28 6.06 21.80
N ILE A 558 1.68 5.46 20.78
CA ILE A 558 2.34 5.02 19.56
C ILE A 558 1.63 5.75 18.41
N LEU A 559 2.38 6.60 17.71
CA LEU A 559 1.86 7.27 16.53
C LEU A 559 2.04 6.37 15.32
N GLY A 560 0.94 6.05 14.65
CA GLY A 560 0.92 5.21 13.45
C GLY A 560 1.49 5.89 12.21
N SER A 561 1.24 5.28 11.05
CA SER A 561 1.76 5.76 9.77
C SER A 561 0.86 6.71 8.99
N GLY A 562 -0.42 6.84 9.37
CA GLY A 562 -1.42 7.48 8.52
C GLY A 562 -1.68 6.65 7.25
N PRO A 563 -2.29 7.24 6.21
CA PRO A 563 -2.66 6.53 4.99
C PRO A 563 -1.43 5.95 4.29
N ASN A 564 -1.56 4.74 3.76
CA ASN A 564 -0.51 4.11 2.96
C ASN A 564 -0.20 4.95 1.70
N ARG A 565 1.08 4.99 1.31
CA ARG A 565 1.55 5.57 0.04
C ARG A 565 2.90 4.98 -0.36
N ILE A 566 3.31 5.16 -1.60
CA ILE A 566 4.62 4.69 -2.08
C ILE A 566 5.75 5.24 -1.20
N GLY A 567 6.54 4.34 -0.62
CA GLY A 567 7.62 4.63 0.33
C GLY A 567 7.21 4.64 1.81
N GLN A 568 5.91 4.60 2.12
CA GLN A 568 5.36 4.50 3.47
C GLN A 568 4.13 3.59 3.47
N GLY A 569 4.38 2.28 3.51
CA GLY A 569 3.37 1.23 3.47
C GLY A 569 3.17 0.51 4.80
N ILE A 570 2.73 -0.74 4.69
CA ILE A 570 2.36 -1.61 5.82
C ILE A 570 3.54 -1.98 6.73
N GLU A 571 4.78 -1.80 6.27
CA GLU A 571 5.99 -2.12 7.04
C GLU A 571 6.10 -1.26 8.31
N PHE A 572 5.56 -0.04 8.27
CA PHE A 572 5.51 0.86 9.41
C PHE A 572 4.34 0.54 10.34
N ASP A 573 3.20 0.10 9.78
CA ASP A 573 2.08 -0.42 10.56
C ASP A 573 2.50 -1.64 11.39
N TYR A 574 3.22 -2.57 10.75
CA TYR A 574 3.84 -3.73 11.38
C TYR A 574 4.64 -3.36 12.62
N SER A 575 5.52 -2.36 12.48
CA SER A 575 6.37 -1.88 13.57
C SER A 575 5.55 -1.28 14.72
N CYS A 576 4.48 -0.55 14.43
CA CYS A 576 3.58 0.05 15.42
C CYS A 576 2.77 -1.03 16.18
N VAL A 577 2.23 -2.02 15.46
CA VAL A 577 1.51 -3.15 16.05
C VAL A 577 2.42 -3.94 16.99
N HIS A 578 3.65 -4.21 16.58
CA HIS A 578 4.64 -4.93 17.38
C HIS A 578 5.00 -4.20 18.66
N ALA A 579 5.18 -2.88 18.59
CA ALA A 579 5.42 -2.07 19.77
C ALA A 579 4.25 -2.17 20.75
N SER A 580 2.99 -2.07 20.27
CA SER A 580 1.82 -2.21 21.14
C SER A 580 1.79 -3.58 21.81
N MET A 581 1.99 -4.67 21.05
CA MET A 581 1.99 -6.03 21.60
C MET A 581 3.09 -6.23 22.66
N ALA A 582 4.31 -5.77 22.38
CA ALA A 582 5.44 -5.94 23.28
C ALA A 582 5.26 -5.16 24.59
N LEU A 583 4.81 -3.90 24.49
CA LEU A 583 4.59 -3.02 25.64
C LEU A 583 3.41 -3.50 26.48
N ARG A 584 2.31 -3.94 25.87
CA ARG A 584 1.18 -4.55 26.59
C ARG A 584 1.61 -5.80 27.34
N LYS A 585 2.39 -6.68 26.70
CA LYS A 585 2.95 -7.87 27.36
C LYS A 585 3.88 -7.52 28.52
N ALA A 586 4.58 -6.39 28.44
CA ALA A 586 5.39 -5.85 29.54
C ALA A 586 4.57 -5.12 30.63
N GLY A 587 3.25 -5.01 30.47
CA GLY A 587 2.32 -4.48 31.48
C GLY A 587 2.06 -2.98 31.40
N TYR A 588 2.45 -2.33 30.31
CA TYR A 588 2.10 -0.94 30.00
C TYR A 588 0.70 -0.82 29.40
N GLU A 589 0.07 0.33 29.59
CA GLU A 589 -1.14 0.71 28.88
C GLU A 589 -0.74 1.42 27.57
N THR A 590 -1.15 0.87 26.43
CA THR A 590 -0.76 1.38 25.10
C THR A 590 -1.90 2.13 24.44
N VAL A 591 -1.59 3.30 23.88
CA VAL A 591 -2.51 4.13 23.12
C VAL A 591 -2.05 4.15 21.67
N MET A 592 -2.89 3.70 20.74
CA MET A 592 -2.61 3.86 19.32
C MET A 592 -3.31 5.10 18.79
N VAL A 593 -2.58 5.92 18.03
CA VAL A 593 -3.16 7.04 17.27
C VAL A 593 -2.86 6.83 15.80
N ASN A 594 -3.89 6.60 14.98
CA ASN A 594 -3.74 6.39 13.54
C ASN A 594 -5.08 6.63 12.81
N CYS A 595 -5.03 6.86 11.50
CA CYS A 595 -6.22 7.19 10.69
C CYS A 595 -6.35 6.35 9.40
N ASN A 596 -5.59 5.27 9.28
CA ASN A 596 -5.67 4.35 8.14
C ASN A 596 -6.67 3.21 8.41
N PRO A 597 -7.79 3.11 7.68
CA PRO A 597 -8.81 2.09 7.94
C PRO A 597 -8.40 0.68 7.53
N GLU A 598 -7.40 0.53 6.65
CA GLU A 598 -6.96 -0.75 6.11
C GLU A 598 -6.10 -1.55 7.11
N THR A 599 -5.61 -0.90 8.17
CA THR A 599 -4.48 -1.40 8.96
C THR A 599 -4.86 -2.21 10.20
N VAL A 600 -3.91 -3.04 10.64
CA VAL A 600 -4.03 -3.79 11.89
C VAL A 600 -3.88 -2.85 13.08
N SER A 601 -3.06 -1.78 13.02
CA SER A 601 -2.94 -0.84 14.14
C SER A 601 -4.25 -0.17 14.54
N THR A 602 -5.17 0.05 13.59
CA THR A 602 -6.51 0.58 13.86
C THR A 602 -7.54 -0.49 14.18
N ASP A 603 -7.12 -1.73 14.47
CA ASP A 603 -7.95 -2.72 15.16
C ASP A 603 -7.93 -2.44 16.67
N TYR A 604 -9.12 -2.31 17.25
CA TYR A 604 -9.29 -2.00 18.68
C TYR A 604 -8.71 -3.07 19.62
N ASP A 605 -8.48 -4.30 19.14
CA ASP A 605 -7.88 -5.37 19.94
C ASP A 605 -6.36 -5.22 20.15
N ILE A 606 -5.70 -4.41 19.32
CA ILE A 606 -4.24 -4.34 19.26
C ILE A 606 -3.67 -3.43 20.35
N SER A 607 -4.38 -2.38 20.72
CA SER A 607 -3.97 -1.41 21.73
C SER A 607 -4.87 -1.47 22.96
N THR A 608 -4.46 -0.80 24.05
CA THR A 608 -5.33 -0.67 25.22
C THR A 608 -6.43 0.34 24.95
N ARG A 609 -6.13 1.40 24.19
CA ARG A 609 -7.08 2.41 23.70
C ARG A 609 -6.66 2.84 22.30
N LEU A 610 -7.64 3.00 21.41
CA LEU A 610 -7.44 3.42 20.03
C LEU A 610 -8.06 4.80 19.82
N TYR A 611 -7.29 5.75 19.29
CA TYR A 611 -7.78 7.03 18.79
C TYR A 611 -7.68 7.06 17.27
N PHE A 612 -8.83 7.09 16.59
CA PHE A 612 -8.90 7.20 15.14
C PHE A 612 -8.81 8.65 14.69
N GLU A 613 -7.61 9.23 14.81
CA GLU A 613 -7.39 10.66 14.68
C GLU A 613 -6.33 11.00 13.63
N PRO A 614 -6.41 12.20 13.01
CA PRO A 614 -5.36 12.69 12.14
C PRO A 614 -4.01 12.79 12.87
N LEU A 615 -2.92 12.56 12.14
CA LEU A 615 -1.56 12.66 12.68
C LEU A 615 -0.98 14.06 12.48
N THR A 616 -1.70 15.06 12.98
CA THR A 616 -1.24 16.45 13.02
C THR A 616 -0.77 16.82 14.43
N LEU A 617 0.02 17.89 14.56
CA LEU A 617 0.42 18.40 15.86
C LEU A 617 -0.80 18.79 16.72
N GLU A 618 -1.81 19.40 16.10
CA GLU A 618 -3.04 19.80 16.79
C GLU A 618 -3.77 18.59 17.39
N ASP A 619 -4.09 17.60 16.56
CA ASP A 619 -4.91 16.46 16.94
C ASP A 619 -4.16 15.57 17.96
N VAL A 620 -2.86 15.33 17.75
CA VAL A 620 -2.02 14.53 18.67
C VAL A 620 -1.87 15.20 20.05
N LEU A 621 -1.71 16.53 20.10
CA LEU A 621 -1.62 17.23 21.39
C LEU A 621 -2.93 17.18 22.18
N GLU A 622 -4.08 17.18 21.51
CA GLU A 622 -5.37 17.01 22.21
C GLU A 622 -5.56 15.57 22.71
N VAL A 623 -5.06 14.55 22.00
CA VAL A 623 -5.07 13.16 22.49
C VAL A 623 -4.18 13.02 23.72
N ILE A 624 -2.96 13.58 23.67
CA ILE A 624 -2.06 13.63 24.84
C ILE A 624 -2.74 14.36 26.01
N ALA A 625 -3.42 15.48 25.73
CA ALA A 625 -4.13 16.21 26.77
C ALA A 625 -5.30 15.41 27.37
N ALA A 626 -5.97 14.55 26.61
CA ALA A 626 -7.00 13.64 27.13
C ALA A 626 -6.40 12.57 28.04
N GLU A 627 -5.37 11.86 27.56
CA GLU A 627 -4.68 10.82 28.34
C GLU A 627 -4.03 11.37 29.62
N VAL A 628 -3.49 12.60 29.57
CA VAL A 628 -2.96 13.28 30.77
C VAL A 628 -4.06 13.58 31.81
N ARG A 629 -5.29 13.89 31.38
CA ARG A 629 -6.42 14.12 32.30
C ARG A 629 -6.91 12.82 32.94
N THR A 630 -6.83 11.70 32.24
CA THR A 630 -7.49 10.44 32.63
C THR A 630 -6.58 9.49 33.41
N GLY A 631 -5.26 9.54 33.22
CA GLY A 631 -4.32 8.72 33.98
C GLY A 631 -2.83 9.03 33.80
N GLY A 632 -2.48 9.95 32.90
CA GLY A 632 -1.10 10.39 32.64
C GLY A 632 -0.49 9.75 31.39
N VAL A 633 0.57 10.37 30.87
CA VAL A 633 1.35 9.87 29.74
C VAL A 633 2.80 9.68 30.17
N MET A 634 3.35 8.49 29.92
CA MET A 634 4.76 8.18 30.14
C MET A 634 5.64 8.74 29.02
N GLY A 635 5.18 8.63 27.78
CA GLY A 635 5.86 9.16 26.61
C GLY A 635 5.25 8.66 25.30
N VAL A 636 5.86 9.10 24.19
CA VAL A 636 5.36 8.89 22.84
C VAL A 636 6.44 8.28 21.96
N PHE A 637 6.10 7.24 21.20
CA PHE A 637 6.92 6.72 20.11
C PHE A 637 6.58 7.43 18.81
N VAL A 638 7.60 8.00 18.17
CA VAL A 638 7.48 8.66 16.86
C VAL A 638 8.26 7.95 15.75
N GLN A 639 9.16 7.02 16.10
CA GLN A 639 10.16 6.45 15.19
C GLN A 639 9.68 5.17 14.47
N LEU A 640 8.45 4.73 14.73
CA LEU A 640 7.93 3.45 14.25
C LEU A 640 6.96 3.62 13.08
N GLY A 641 6.20 4.71 13.04
CA GLY A 641 5.19 4.98 12.01
C GLY A 641 5.71 5.65 10.73
N GLY A 642 7.03 5.67 10.50
CA GLY A 642 7.61 6.30 9.30
C GLY A 642 7.59 7.83 9.34
N GLN A 643 7.53 8.49 8.18
CA GLN A 643 7.84 9.93 8.08
C GLN A 643 6.83 10.85 8.76
N THR A 644 5.55 10.47 8.81
CA THR A 644 4.48 11.29 9.40
C THR A 644 4.77 11.66 10.85
N PRO A 645 4.91 10.69 11.78
CA PRO A 645 5.21 11.01 13.16
C PRO A 645 6.62 11.58 13.36
N LEU A 646 7.59 11.25 12.50
CA LEU A 646 8.93 11.85 12.55
C LEU A 646 8.88 13.39 12.41
N LYS A 647 8.05 13.91 11.50
CA LYS A 647 7.90 15.38 11.31
C LYS A 647 7.36 16.09 12.55
N LEU A 648 6.62 15.38 13.40
CA LEU A 648 6.04 15.93 14.63
C LEU A 648 7.01 15.87 15.81
N ALA A 649 8.11 15.12 15.71
CA ALA A 649 8.97 14.78 16.84
C ALA A 649 9.50 16.00 17.60
N GLN A 650 10.08 16.98 16.89
CA GLN A 650 10.60 18.19 17.51
C GLN A 650 9.48 19.06 18.08
N GLN A 651 8.37 19.21 17.35
CA GLN A 651 7.23 20.03 17.79
C GLN A 651 6.56 19.47 19.05
N LEU A 652 6.49 18.15 19.17
CA LEU A 652 5.99 17.47 20.38
C LEU A 652 6.95 17.66 21.56
N ALA A 653 8.26 17.51 21.34
CA ALA A 653 9.26 17.75 22.38
C ALA A 653 9.25 19.20 22.87
N ASP A 654 9.12 20.17 21.95
CA ASP A 654 9.00 21.60 22.27
C ASP A 654 7.73 21.91 23.09
N ALA A 655 6.67 21.12 22.89
CA ALA A 655 5.45 21.16 23.69
C ALA A 655 5.57 20.46 25.07
N GLY A 656 6.75 19.93 25.40
CA GLY A 656 7.03 19.26 26.68
C GLY A 656 6.63 17.78 26.71
N VAL A 657 6.37 17.16 25.56
CA VAL A 657 5.99 15.75 25.46
C VAL A 657 7.25 14.86 25.53
N PRO A 658 7.32 13.88 26.45
CA PRO A 658 8.44 12.95 26.50
C PRO A 658 8.46 12.03 25.28
N ILE A 659 9.52 12.09 24.48
CA ILE A 659 9.74 11.16 23.37
C ILE A 659 10.52 9.94 23.86
N LEU A 660 9.98 8.74 23.63
CA LEU A 660 10.62 7.47 23.97
C LEU A 660 11.49 6.99 22.81
N GLY A 661 12.59 6.27 23.10
CA GLY A 661 13.55 5.85 22.06
C GLY A 661 14.48 6.98 21.62
N THR A 662 14.89 6.98 20.35
CA THR A 662 15.82 7.98 19.81
C THR A 662 15.24 9.39 19.91
N SER A 663 15.97 10.34 20.47
CA SER A 663 15.47 11.71 20.65
C SER A 663 15.31 12.47 19.33
N PRO A 664 14.46 13.51 19.26
CA PRO A 664 14.33 14.36 18.08
C PRO A 664 15.66 14.96 17.62
N GLU A 665 16.52 15.37 18.55
CA GLU A 665 17.83 15.94 18.24
C GLU A 665 18.77 14.91 17.59
N ALA A 666 18.69 13.64 18.01
CA ALA A 666 19.45 12.56 17.40
C ALA A 666 18.90 12.19 16.02
N ILE A 667 17.57 12.28 15.81
CA ILE A 667 16.95 12.10 14.50
C ILE A 667 17.43 13.21 13.54
N ASP A 668 17.34 14.47 13.95
CA ASP A 668 17.81 15.62 13.16
C ASP A 668 19.31 15.55 12.86
N LEU A 669 20.13 15.09 13.82
CA LEU A 669 21.57 14.89 13.63
C LEU A 669 21.90 13.94 12.46
N ALA A 670 21.08 12.91 12.24
CA ALA A 670 21.23 11.96 11.14
C ALA A 670 20.68 12.49 9.82
N GLU A 671 19.56 13.22 9.83
CA GLU A 671 18.95 13.79 8.63
C GLU A 671 19.71 15.01 8.10
N HIS A 672 20.30 15.82 8.99
CA HIS A 672 21.03 17.03 8.62
C HIS A 672 22.44 16.68 8.10
N ARG A 673 22.62 16.68 6.76
CA ARG A 673 23.88 16.35 6.07
C ARG A 673 25.15 16.94 6.68
N GLY A 674 25.18 18.24 6.99
CA GLY A 674 26.37 18.87 7.58
C GLY A 674 26.69 18.41 9.01
N ALA A 675 25.68 17.96 9.76
CA ALA A 675 25.83 17.44 11.11
C ALA A 675 26.23 15.97 11.05
N PHE A 676 25.58 15.20 10.18
CA PHE A 676 25.93 13.82 9.89
C PHE A 676 27.36 13.67 9.32
N ALA A 677 27.80 14.56 8.43
CA ALA A 677 29.18 14.57 7.91
C ALA A 677 30.21 14.67 9.05
N ARG A 678 29.94 15.49 10.07
CA ARG A 678 30.80 15.58 11.26
C ARG A 678 30.79 14.30 12.10
N VAL A 679 29.68 13.56 12.11
CA VAL A 679 29.61 12.23 12.74
C VAL A 679 30.51 11.25 11.98
N LEU A 680 30.40 11.23 10.64
CA LEU A 680 31.21 10.37 9.79
C LEU A 680 32.71 10.69 9.89
N ASP A 681 33.09 11.97 9.85
CA ASP A 681 34.48 12.41 9.98
C ASP A 681 35.10 11.98 11.31
N LYS A 682 34.35 12.13 12.42
CA LYS A 682 34.79 11.69 13.75
C LYS A 682 34.93 10.17 13.84
N ALA A 683 34.08 9.43 13.13
CA ALA A 683 34.13 7.98 13.05
C ALA A 683 35.17 7.46 12.04
N GLY A 684 35.82 8.34 11.26
CA GLY A 684 36.74 7.95 10.19
C GLY A 684 36.05 7.21 9.03
N LEU A 685 34.75 7.47 8.82
CA LEU A 685 33.94 6.84 7.78
C LEU A 685 33.90 7.70 6.51
N VAL A 686 33.84 7.05 5.36
CA VAL A 686 33.85 7.71 4.06
C VAL A 686 32.42 7.85 3.54
N SER A 687 32.05 9.03 3.06
CA SER A 687 30.83 9.26 2.27
C SER A 687 31.20 9.68 0.85
N PRO A 688 30.29 9.56 -0.14
CA PRO A 688 30.49 10.12 -1.47
C PRO A 688 30.80 11.63 -1.39
N LYS A 689 31.61 12.14 -2.33
CA LYS A 689 31.82 13.59 -2.48
C LYS A 689 30.46 14.24 -2.73
N ASN A 690 30.17 15.31 -2.00
CA ASN A 690 28.88 15.98 -2.06
C ASN A 690 29.01 17.49 -1.90
N GLY A 691 27.95 18.21 -2.26
CA GLY A 691 27.79 19.64 -2.02
C GLY A 691 26.32 20.06 -1.99
N THR A 692 26.08 21.27 -1.49
CA THR A 692 24.75 21.87 -1.34
C THR A 692 24.66 23.12 -2.20
N ALA A 693 23.69 23.15 -3.11
CA ALA A 693 23.45 24.25 -4.04
C ALA A 693 22.15 24.99 -3.71
N VAL A 694 22.21 26.32 -3.75
CA VAL A 694 21.03 27.20 -3.60
C VAL A 694 20.73 27.98 -4.89
N SER A 695 21.46 27.69 -5.96
CA SER A 695 21.27 28.25 -7.29
C SER A 695 21.81 27.29 -8.36
N PHE A 696 21.43 27.50 -9.63
CA PHE A 696 21.97 26.73 -10.75
C PHE A 696 23.50 26.90 -10.87
N GLU A 697 24.02 28.13 -10.71
CA GLU A 697 25.46 28.40 -10.82
C GLU A 697 26.25 27.65 -9.73
N ASP A 698 25.72 27.61 -8.50
CA ASP A 698 26.29 26.81 -7.42
C ASP A 698 26.25 25.31 -7.75
N ALA A 699 25.11 24.84 -8.26
CA ALA A 699 24.91 23.44 -8.64
C ALA A 699 25.90 22.99 -9.70
N LYS A 700 26.08 23.81 -10.75
CA LYS A 700 27.06 23.56 -11.81
C LYS A 700 28.48 23.50 -11.27
N LYS A 701 28.87 24.49 -10.46
CA LYS A 701 30.21 24.53 -9.86
C LYS A 701 30.50 23.28 -9.03
N ILE A 702 29.55 22.88 -8.18
CA ILE A 702 29.66 21.69 -7.35
C ILE A 702 29.75 20.43 -8.22
N ALA A 703 28.91 20.30 -9.26
CA ALA A 703 28.94 19.17 -10.17
C ALA A 703 30.26 19.08 -10.97
N ASP A 704 30.85 20.21 -11.38
CA ASP A 704 32.15 20.27 -12.06
C ASP A 704 33.31 19.86 -11.11
N GLU A 705 33.21 20.21 -9.81
CA GLU A 705 34.20 19.83 -8.79
C GLU A 705 34.10 18.33 -8.39
N ILE A 706 32.88 17.80 -8.31
CA ILE A 706 32.61 16.40 -7.99
C ILE A 706 32.90 15.48 -9.19
N GLY A 707 32.53 15.93 -10.39
CA GLY A 707 32.53 15.20 -11.66
C GLY A 707 31.23 14.43 -11.92
N TYR A 708 30.79 14.40 -13.17
CA TYR A 708 29.64 13.61 -13.64
C TYR A 708 29.96 12.10 -13.76
N PRO A 709 28.96 11.20 -13.65
CA PRO A 709 27.56 11.49 -13.28
C PRO A 709 27.41 11.91 -11.82
N VAL A 710 26.40 12.74 -11.55
CA VAL A 710 26.01 13.20 -10.21
C VAL A 710 24.57 12.84 -9.91
N LEU A 711 24.28 12.53 -8.65
CA LEU A 711 22.93 12.34 -8.14
C LEU A 711 22.44 13.67 -7.57
N VAL A 712 21.33 14.17 -8.07
CA VAL A 712 20.75 15.44 -7.65
C VAL A 712 19.46 15.16 -6.88
N ARG A 713 19.28 15.79 -5.71
CA ARG A 713 18.11 15.54 -4.86
C ARG A 713 17.65 16.75 -4.04
N PRO A 714 16.34 16.88 -3.74
CA PRO A 714 15.84 17.81 -2.73
C PRO A 714 16.26 17.41 -1.30
N SER A 715 16.23 18.36 -0.37
CA SER A 715 16.40 18.12 1.07
C SER A 715 15.10 17.66 1.75
N TYR A 716 15.19 16.91 2.86
CA TYR A 716 14.08 16.44 3.70
C TYR A 716 12.98 15.61 2.98
N VAL A 717 13.38 14.65 2.15
CA VAL A 717 12.48 13.76 1.41
C VAL A 717 12.75 12.28 1.69
N LEU A 718 11.71 11.46 1.65
CA LEU A 718 11.76 9.99 1.74
C LEU A 718 11.43 9.37 0.37
N GLY A 719 11.91 8.15 0.11
CA GLY A 719 11.53 7.39 -1.08
C GLY A 719 12.13 7.96 -2.37
N GLY A 720 13.24 8.68 -2.24
CA GLY A 720 13.95 9.34 -3.33
C GLY A 720 13.14 10.38 -4.10
N ARG A 721 12.18 11.06 -3.45
CA ARG A 721 11.30 12.01 -4.12
C ARG A 721 12.09 13.11 -4.84
N GLY A 722 11.88 13.23 -6.14
CA GLY A 722 12.54 14.23 -6.98
C GLY A 722 14.04 13.97 -7.19
N MET A 723 14.55 12.75 -6.96
CA MET A 723 15.94 12.41 -7.23
C MET A 723 16.14 12.10 -8.73
N GLU A 724 17.23 12.60 -9.32
CA GLU A 724 17.61 12.28 -10.71
C GLU A 724 19.12 12.04 -10.81
N ILE A 725 19.52 11.03 -11.60
CA ILE A 725 20.93 10.82 -11.99
C ILE A 725 21.19 11.65 -13.24
N VAL A 726 22.13 12.58 -13.11
CA VAL A 726 22.48 13.54 -14.14
C VAL A 726 23.86 13.22 -14.69
N TYR A 727 23.94 13.02 -16.01
CA TYR A 727 25.17 12.61 -16.70
C TYR A 727 25.96 13.77 -17.33
N ASP A 728 25.32 14.93 -17.52
CA ASP A 728 25.93 16.11 -18.14
C ASP A 728 25.25 17.41 -17.67
N GLU A 729 25.87 18.54 -18.01
CA GLU A 729 25.41 19.88 -17.63
C GLU A 729 24.02 20.22 -18.23
N ALA A 730 23.71 19.76 -19.44
CA ALA A 730 22.43 20.05 -20.07
C ALA A 730 21.27 19.41 -19.30
N ASN A 731 21.45 18.17 -18.84
CA ASN A 731 20.50 17.50 -17.96
C ASN A 731 20.42 18.17 -16.58
N LEU A 732 21.53 18.66 -16.02
CA LEU A 732 21.53 19.40 -14.76
C LEU A 732 20.68 20.68 -14.87
N SER A 733 20.86 21.42 -15.96
CA SER A 733 20.11 22.64 -16.24
C SER A 733 18.60 22.39 -16.33
N ARG A 734 18.21 21.31 -17.04
CA ARG A 734 16.80 20.90 -17.14
C ARG A 734 16.22 20.52 -15.78
N TYR A 735 16.94 19.70 -15.00
CA TYR A 735 16.49 19.30 -13.66
C TYR A 735 16.24 20.52 -12.77
N ILE A 736 17.20 21.45 -12.72
CA ILE A 736 17.12 22.65 -11.90
C ILE A 736 16.00 23.59 -12.36
N ALA A 737 15.78 23.74 -13.67
CA ALA A 737 14.68 24.55 -14.20
C ALA A 737 13.29 23.96 -13.86
N ASN A 738 13.19 22.64 -13.76
CA ASN A 738 11.95 21.95 -13.38
C ASN A 738 11.74 21.92 -11.86
N ALA A 739 12.81 21.99 -11.06
CA ALA A 739 12.76 22.08 -9.61
C ALA A 739 12.23 23.46 -9.19
N THR A 740 10.96 23.51 -8.81
CA THR A 740 10.18 24.76 -8.70
C THR A 740 10.53 25.63 -7.48
N GLU A 741 11.40 25.16 -6.58
CA GLU A 741 11.73 25.85 -5.32
C GLU A 741 13.20 25.63 -4.91
N ILE A 742 14.18 26.17 -5.64
CA ILE A 742 15.56 26.29 -5.11
C ILE A 742 15.67 27.59 -4.34
N THR A 743 15.69 27.47 -3.01
CA THR A 743 15.82 28.61 -2.09
C THR A 743 16.82 28.27 -0.99
N PRO A 744 17.31 29.25 -0.21
CA PRO A 744 18.13 28.97 0.98
C PRO A 744 17.45 28.02 1.99
N ASP A 745 16.12 28.05 2.06
CA ASP A 745 15.32 27.20 2.95
C ASP A 745 15.09 25.79 2.36
N HIS A 746 15.26 25.64 1.03
CA HIS A 746 15.13 24.38 0.30
C HIS A 746 16.29 24.20 -0.69
N PRO A 747 17.49 23.87 -0.20
CA PRO A 747 18.64 23.65 -1.07
C PRO A 747 18.56 22.29 -1.79
N VAL A 748 19.24 22.22 -2.93
CA VAL A 748 19.46 21.00 -3.70
C VAL A 748 20.79 20.37 -3.32
N LEU A 749 20.80 19.07 -3.08
CA LEU A 749 21.98 18.29 -2.77
C LEU A 749 22.51 17.63 -4.04
N ILE A 750 23.82 17.66 -4.21
CA ILE A 750 24.53 17.06 -5.35
C ILE A 750 25.57 16.11 -4.78
N ASP A 751 25.40 14.82 -5.04
CA ASP A 751 26.29 13.75 -4.58
C ASP A 751 26.98 13.10 -5.80
N ARG A 752 28.23 12.63 -5.64
CA ARG A 752 28.89 11.79 -6.65
C ARG A 752 28.07 10.52 -6.82
N PHE A 753 27.65 10.23 -8.05
CA PHE A 753 27.04 8.95 -8.36
C PHE A 753 28.12 7.85 -8.40
N LEU A 754 27.90 6.76 -7.67
CA LEU A 754 28.81 5.63 -7.58
C LEU A 754 28.35 4.55 -8.58
N GLU A 755 28.85 4.62 -9.81
CA GLU A 755 28.57 3.61 -10.84
C GLU A 755 29.12 2.23 -10.44
N ASP A 756 28.42 1.16 -10.85
CA ASP A 756 28.80 -0.25 -10.61
C ASP A 756 29.01 -0.60 -9.12
N ALA A 757 28.35 0.12 -8.21
CA ALA A 757 28.47 -0.11 -6.76
C ALA A 757 27.38 -1.06 -6.24
N VAL A 758 27.76 -1.96 -5.33
CA VAL A 758 26.80 -2.82 -4.62
C VAL A 758 26.18 -2.02 -3.48
N GLU A 759 24.86 -1.91 -3.44
CA GLU A 759 24.14 -1.28 -2.34
C GLU A 759 23.90 -2.29 -1.21
N ILE A 760 24.03 -1.82 0.03
CA ILE A 760 23.93 -2.65 1.25
C ILE A 760 23.01 -1.93 2.23
N ASP A 761 21.95 -2.59 2.66
CA ASP A 761 21.09 -2.15 3.75
C ASP A 761 21.43 -2.88 5.05
N VAL A 762 21.41 -2.17 6.17
CA VAL A 762 21.66 -2.75 7.49
C VAL A 762 20.63 -2.26 8.47
N ASP A 763 19.91 -3.19 9.10
CA ASP A 763 19.05 -2.89 10.23
C ASP A 763 19.73 -3.33 11.53
N ALA A 764 19.72 -2.47 12.55
CA ALA A 764 20.31 -2.75 13.85
C ALA A 764 19.49 -2.17 15.02
N LEU A 765 19.68 -2.75 16.20
CA LEU A 765 19.19 -2.23 17.47
C LEU A 765 20.37 -1.69 18.26
N PHE A 766 20.21 -0.53 18.88
CA PHE A 766 21.19 0.06 19.78
C PHE A 766 20.50 0.53 21.06
N ASP A 767 20.97 0.05 22.21
CA ASP A 767 20.45 0.49 23.51
C ASP A 767 21.23 1.66 24.12
N GLY A 768 22.23 2.17 23.39
CA GLY A 768 23.16 3.22 23.79
C GLY A 768 24.47 2.75 24.41
N THR A 769 24.61 1.44 24.64
CA THR A 769 25.85 0.81 25.12
C THR A 769 26.24 -0.37 24.25
N ASP A 770 25.29 -1.25 23.98
CA ASP A 770 25.45 -2.45 23.17
C ASP A 770 24.63 -2.32 21.88
N MET A 771 25.08 -3.05 20.86
CA MET A 771 24.43 -3.14 19.55
C MET A 771 24.07 -4.59 19.24
N TYR A 772 22.91 -4.79 18.63
CA TYR A 772 22.50 -6.04 18.01
C TYR A 772 22.28 -5.77 16.52
N LEU A 773 23.10 -6.36 15.66
CA LEU A 773 22.93 -6.23 14.21
C LEU A 773 21.80 -7.16 13.76
N GLY A 774 20.72 -6.60 13.25
CA GLY A 774 19.52 -7.33 12.82
C GLY A 774 19.77 -8.17 11.58
N GLY A 775 20.29 -7.54 10.52
CA GLY A 775 20.66 -8.20 9.28
C GLY A 775 21.44 -7.26 8.36
N ILE A 776 22.29 -7.85 7.52
CA ILE A 776 22.94 -7.15 6.39
C ILE A 776 22.27 -7.69 5.13
N MET A 777 21.72 -6.78 4.34
CA MET A 777 21.05 -7.09 3.09
C MET A 777 21.92 -6.58 1.95
N GLU A 778 22.22 -7.45 0.99
CA GLU A 778 22.90 -7.09 -0.25
C GLU A 778 21.83 -6.88 -1.32
N HIS A 779 21.84 -5.74 -2.00
CA HIS A 779 20.92 -5.53 -3.12
C HIS A 779 21.40 -6.29 -4.35
N ILE A 780 20.45 -6.78 -5.14
CA ILE A 780 20.75 -7.39 -6.44
C ILE A 780 21.06 -6.29 -7.45
N GLU A 781 20.22 -5.26 -7.51
CA GLU A 781 20.44 -4.05 -8.30
C GLU A 781 21.63 -3.23 -7.79
N GLU A 782 22.25 -2.49 -8.70
CA GLU A 782 23.34 -1.57 -8.37
C GLU A 782 22.82 -0.29 -7.70
N ALA A 783 23.70 0.37 -6.93
CA ALA A 783 23.40 1.64 -6.30
C ALA A 783 22.97 2.68 -7.35
N GLY A 784 21.81 3.30 -7.12
CA GLY A 784 21.16 4.19 -8.09
C GLY A 784 19.77 3.74 -8.50
N ILE A 785 19.44 2.48 -8.25
CA ILE A 785 18.06 2.03 -8.10
C ILE A 785 17.72 2.12 -6.62
N HIS A 786 16.59 2.75 -6.32
CA HIS A 786 16.22 3.02 -4.94
C HIS A 786 15.97 1.71 -4.16
N SER A 787 16.51 1.60 -2.94
CA SER A 787 16.38 0.42 -2.05
C SER A 787 14.99 -0.21 -1.93
N GLY A 788 13.95 0.62 -1.97
CA GLY A 788 12.55 0.17 -1.98
C GLY A 788 12.14 -0.62 -3.22
N ASP A 789 12.69 -0.30 -4.39
CA ASP A 789 12.41 -0.95 -5.68
C ASP A 789 13.41 -2.07 -6.00
N SER A 790 14.54 -2.13 -5.31
CA SER A 790 15.52 -3.20 -5.45
C SER A 790 15.05 -4.50 -4.81
N ALA A 791 15.44 -5.61 -5.43
CA ALA A 791 15.53 -6.89 -4.77
C ALA A 791 16.74 -6.89 -3.82
N CYS A 792 16.61 -7.58 -2.68
CA CYS A 792 17.73 -7.73 -1.76
C CYS A 792 17.77 -9.13 -1.14
N VAL A 793 18.97 -9.54 -0.74
CA VAL A 793 19.25 -10.88 -0.22
C VAL A 793 19.85 -10.84 1.17
N LEU A 794 19.38 -11.74 2.04
CA LEU A 794 19.86 -11.96 3.40
C LEU A 794 20.03 -13.48 3.63
N PRO A 795 21.21 -13.96 4.06
CA PRO A 795 22.45 -13.21 4.23
C PRO A 795 23.03 -12.74 2.88
N PRO A 796 24.00 -11.81 2.87
CA PRO A 796 24.71 -11.40 1.66
C PRO A 796 25.38 -12.60 0.97
N ILE A 797 25.35 -12.62 -0.36
CA ILE A 797 25.82 -13.76 -1.17
C ILE A 797 27.17 -13.50 -1.84
N THR A 798 27.52 -12.25 -2.13
CA THR A 798 28.82 -11.91 -2.75
C THR A 798 29.77 -11.16 -1.81
N LEU A 799 29.26 -10.62 -0.70
CA LEU A 799 30.09 -9.85 0.25
C LEU A 799 31.03 -10.76 1.07
N GLY A 800 32.32 -10.43 1.07
CA GLY A 800 33.31 -11.13 1.88
C GLY A 800 33.24 -10.78 3.37
N SER A 801 33.73 -11.67 4.24
CA SER A 801 33.70 -11.49 5.70
C SER A 801 34.37 -10.20 6.21
N ASN A 802 35.42 -9.73 5.54
CA ASN A 802 36.05 -8.44 5.84
C ASN A 802 35.08 -7.27 5.63
N VAL A 803 34.30 -7.28 4.55
CA VAL A 803 33.30 -6.24 4.27
C VAL A 803 32.21 -6.26 5.33
N ILE A 804 31.71 -7.44 5.70
CA ILE A 804 30.72 -7.61 6.78
C ILE A 804 31.22 -6.99 8.10
N GLU A 805 32.46 -7.24 8.49
CA GLU A 805 33.04 -6.66 9.71
C GLU A 805 33.26 -5.15 9.62
N ARG A 806 33.61 -4.62 8.44
CA ARG A 806 33.69 -3.17 8.19
C ARG A 806 32.31 -2.52 8.33
N VAL A 807 31.27 -3.14 7.76
CA VAL A 807 29.87 -2.71 7.87
C VAL A 807 29.41 -2.71 9.32
N ARG A 808 29.69 -3.78 10.08
CA ARG A 808 29.40 -3.88 11.52
C ARG A 808 30.06 -2.75 12.30
N THR A 809 31.36 -2.53 12.08
CA THR A 809 32.14 -1.50 12.79
C THR A 809 31.59 -0.10 12.47
N ALA A 810 31.31 0.18 11.19
CA ALA A 810 30.73 1.43 10.77
C ALA A 810 29.33 1.65 11.36
N THR A 811 28.49 0.61 11.37
CA THR A 811 27.13 0.67 11.93
C THR A 811 27.13 1.04 13.40
N ARG A 812 28.02 0.41 14.18
CA ARG A 812 28.20 0.74 15.59
C ARG A 812 28.65 2.18 15.79
N ALA A 813 29.66 2.62 15.06
CA ALA A 813 30.20 3.97 15.18
C ALA A 813 29.17 5.04 14.82
N ILE A 814 28.31 4.79 13.82
CA ILE A 814 27.20 5.67 13.44
C ILE A 814 26.14 5.68 14.55
N ALA A 815 25.71 4.53 15.05
CA ALA A 815 24.69 4.45 16.10
C ALA A 815 25.13 5.18 17.39
N GLU A 816 26.39 5.01 17.79
CA GLU A 816 27.01 5.72 18.92
C GLU A 816 27.13 7.23 18.66
N GLY A 817 27.59 7.62 17.47
CA GLY A 817 27.82 9.01 17.10
C GLY A 817 26.54 9.82 16.91
N VAL A 818 25.46 9.19 16.49
CA VAL A 818 24.11 9.78 16.38
C VAL A 818 23.38 9.80 17.73
N GLY A 819 23.62 8.81 18.59
CA GLY A 819 22.94 8.67 19.89
C GLY A 819 21.62 7.89 19.81
N VAL A 820 21.58 6.85 18.98
CA VAL A 820 20.39 6.01 18.75
C VAL A 820 19.91 5.33 20.05
N ARG A 821 18.58 5.19 20.20
CA ARG A 821 17.94 4.32 21.20
C ARG A 821 16.78 3.57 20.56
N GLY A 822 17.00 2.32 20.19
CA GLY A 822 16.05 1.51 19.45
C GLY A 822 16.59 1.13 18.07
N LEU A 823 15.76 1.25 17.03
CA LEU A 823 16.12 0.89 15.65
C LEU A 823 16.97 1.96 14.97
N ILE A 824 17.90 1.50 14.15
CA ILE A 824 18.58 2.29 13.12
C ILE A 824 18.72 1.45 11.86
N ASN A 825 18.47 2.07 10.71
CA ASN A 825 18.80 1.56 9.39
C ASN A 825 19.95 2.38 8.80
N ILE A 826 20.89 1.73 8.11
CA ILE A 826 22.01 2.40 7.44
C ILE A 826 22.19 1.81 6.06
N GLN A 827 22.33 2.69 5.06
CA GLN A 827 22.62 2.30 3.69
C GLN A 827 24.08 2.59 3.36
N PHE A 828 24.75 1.60 2.77
CA PHE A 828 26.12 1.70 2.28
C PHE A 828 26.18 1.39 0.79
N ALA A 829 27.23 1.87 0.14
CA ALA A 829 27.63 1.45 -1.19
C ALA A 829 29.06 0.91 -1.15
N LEU A 830 29.30 -0.26 -1.74
CA LEU A 830 30.63 -0.83 -1.91
C LEU A 830 31.08 -0.65 -3.37
N ALA A 831 32.09 0.20 -3.57
CA ALA A 831 32.65 0.48 -4.89
C ALA A 831 34.18 0.39 -4.84
N SER A 832 34.77 -0.43 -5.72
CA SER A 832 36.24 -0.62 -5.78
C SER A 832 36.87 -0.94 -4.41
N ASP A 833 36.22 -1.79 -3.61
CA ASP A 833 36.60 -2.17 -2.22
C ASP A 833 36.55 -1.02 -1.19
N VAL A 834 36.01 0.13 -1.56
CA VAL A 834 35.74 1.25 -0.64
C VAL A 834 34.27 1.20 -0.21
N LEU A 835 34.06 1.23 1.11
CA LEU A 835 32.74 1.24 1.73
C LEU A 835 32.33 2.69 1.99
N TYR A 836 31.30 3.15 1.28
CA TYR A 836 30.75 4.48 1.38
C TYR A 836 29.45 4.45 2.19
N VAL A 837 29.27 5.40 3.10
CA VAL A 837 28.00 5.62 3.80
C VAL A 837 27.11 6.51 2.93
N LEU A 838 25.90 6.04 2.60
CA LEU A 838 24.92 6.79 1.82
C LEU A 838 24.04 7.64 2.76
N GLU A 839 23.38 6.98 3.71
CA GLU A 839 22.50 7.59 4.71
C GLU A 839 22.34 6.73 5.96
N ALA A 840 21.85 7.34 7.04
CA ALA A 840 21.45 6.67 8.27
C ALA A 840 20.07 7.17 8.72
N ASN A 841 19.21 6.22 9.07
CA ASN A 841 17.82 6.44 9.42
C ASN A 841 17.60 5.91 10.85
N PRO A 842 17.68 6.76 11.91
CA PRO A 842 17.62 6.31 13.31
C PRO A 842 16.17 6.06 13.76
N ARG A 843 15.47 5.22 13.00
CA ARG A 843 14.06 4.86 13.09
C ARG A 843 13.83 3.46 12.52
N ALA A 844 12.59 2.97 12.58
CA ALA A 844 12.21 1.79 11.82
C ALA A 844 12.34 2.05 10.31
N SER A 845 12.85 1.05 9.59
CA SER A 845 12.90 1.00 8.12
C SER A 845 11.84 0.04 7.59
N ARG A 846 11.60 0.11 6.28
CA ARG A 846 10.69 -0.82 5.60
C ARG A 846 11.20 -2.27 5.57
N THR A 847 12.51 -2.48 5.76
CA THR A 847 13.14 -3.81 5.75
C THR A 847 13.03 -4.55 7.08
N VAL A 848 12.63 -3.87 8.17
CA VAL A 848 12.48 -4.48 9.50
C VAL A 848 11.60 -5.75 9.50
N PRO A 849 10.41 -5.78 8.85
CA PRO A 849 9.60 -7.00 8.79
C PRO A 849 10.33 -8.12 8.04
N PHE A 850 10.89 -7.85 6.86
CA PHE A 850 11.67 -8.83 6.08
C PHE A 850 12.82 -9.42 6.90
N VAL A 851 13.65 -8.58 7.52
CA VAL A 851 14.76 -9.02 8.39
C VAL A 851 14.23 -9.84 9.57
N SER A 852 13.12 -9.44 10.17
CA SER A 852 12.53 -10.15 11.32
C SER A 852 12.05 -11.55 10.94
N LYS A 853 11.44 -11.72 9.77
CA LYS A 853 10.99 -13.03 9.27
C LYS A 853 12.15 -13.90 8.80
N ALA A 854 13.14 -13.31 8.13
CA ALA A 854 14.32 -14.04 7.66
C ALA A 854 15.20 -14.54 8.80
N THR A 855 15.36 -13.76 9.87
CA THR A 855 16.23 -14.11 11.01
C THR A 855 15.50 -14.79 12.17
N GLY A 856 14.16 -14.75 12.18
CA GLY A 856 13.34 -15.23 13.29
C GLY A 856 13.36 -14.31 14.53
N VAL A 857 13.87 -13.08 14.41
CA VAL A 857 14.02 -12.13 15.52
C VAL A 857 13.07 -10.95 15.35
N GLN A 858 12.20 -10.74 16.34
CA GLN A 858 11.17 -9.70 16.30
C GLN A 858 11.72 -8.32 16.68
N MET A 859 12.40 -7.66 15.73
CA MET A 859 13.18 -6.46 15.99
C MET A 859 12.35 -5.26 16.47
N ALA A 860 11.16 -5.04 15.91
CA ALA A 860 10.28 -3.95 16.32
C ALA A 860 9.81 -4.09 17.78
N LYS A 861 9.49 -5.32 18.22
CA LYS A 861 9.15 -5.61 19.61
C LYS A 861 10.31 -5.29 20.56
N ALA A 862 11.53 -5.65 20.17
CA ALA A 862 12.73 -5.35 20.95
C ALA A 862 13.02 -3.84 21.02
N ALA A 863 12.86 -3.12 19.90
CA ALA A 863 13.06 -1.68 19.82
C ALA A 863 12.13 -0.89 20.75
N ALA A 864 10.86 -1.29 20.83
CA ALA A 864 9.88 -0.67 21.72
C ALA A 864 10.29 -0.81 23.20
N LEU A 865 10.80 -1.99 23.60
CA LEU A 865 11.28 -2.19 24.97
C LEU A 865 12.56 -1.39 25.26
N ILE A 866 13.48 -1.28 24.30
CA ILE A 866 14.67 -0.42 24.41
C ILE A 866 14.27 1.03 24.65
N GLY A 867 13.24 1.52 23.95
CA GLY A 867 12.71 2.88 24.14
C GLY A 867 12.18 3.15 25.56
N THR A 868 11.85 2.10 26.33
CA THR A 868 11.46 2.19 27.75
C THR A 868 12.62 1.98 28.73
N GLY A 869 13.84 1.78 28.23
CA GLY A 869 15.06 1.60 29.04
C GLY A 869 15.50 0.15 29.24
N VAL A 870 14.90 -0.83 28.56
CA VAL A 870 15.36 -2.23 28.58
C VAL A 870 16.65 -2.36 27.76
N THR A 871 17.69 -2.97 28.31
CA THR A 871 18.97 -3.17 27.59
C THR A 871 18.94 -4.41 26.70
N ILE A 872 19.82 -4.46 25.71
CA ILE A 872 20.03 -5.65 24.86
C ILE A 872 20.39 -6.87 25.71
N ASN A 873 21.20 -6.69 26.77
CA ASN A 873 21.52 -7.77 27.69
C ASN A 873 20.28 -8.32 28.41
N GLN A 874 19.33 -7.47 28.80
CA GLN A 874 18.04 -7.91 29.35
C GLN A 874 17.17 -8.58 28.28
N LEU A 875 17.17 -8.06 27.05
CA LEU A 875 16.45 -8.67 25.93
C LEU A 875 16.95 -10.09 25.62
N ARG A 876 18.25 -10.34 25.73
CA ARG A 876 18.85 -11.69 25.59
C ARG A 876 18.52 -12.60 26.78
N SER A 877 18.70 -12.11 28.00
CA SER A 877 18.64 -12.95 29.21
C SER A 877 17.24 -13.10 29.82
N ALA A 878 16.58 -11.97 30.12
CA ALA A 878 15.33 -11.94 30.87
C ALA A 878 14.10 -12.08 29.96
N TYR A 879 14.09 -11.40 28.82
CA TYR A 879 12.97 -11.44 27.88
C TYR A 879 13.09 -12.57 26.85
N LYS A 880 14.32 -13.05 26.59
CA LYS A 880 14.62 -14.07 25.56
C LYS A 880 14.08 -13.71 24.17
N MET A 881 14.11 -12.42 23.84
CA MET A 881 13.66 -11.88 22.55
C MET A 881 14.79 -11.79 21.53
N LEU A 882 16.04 -11.71 22.01
CA LEU A 882 17.24 -11.77 21.19
C LEU A 882 18.01 -13.07 21.50
N PRO A 883 18.74 -13.65 20.54
CA PRO A 883 19.60 -14.81 20.78
C PRO A 883 20.59 -14.59 21.94
N GLU A 884 21.01 -15.65 22.64
CA GLU A 884 21.94 -15.50 23.78
C GLU A 884 23.32 -14.95 23.38
N SER A 885 23.77 -15.25 22.16
CA SER A 885 25.03 -14.78 21.58
C SER A 885 24.90 -14.59 20.07
N GLY A 886 25.82 -13.83 19.46
CA GLY A 886 25.78 -13.52 18.04
C GLY A 886 24.63 -12.57 17.66
N ASP A 887 24.49 -12.33 16.37
CA ASP A 887 23.42 -11.52 15.77
C ASP A 887 23.25 -11.87 14.27
N GLY A 888 22.46 -11.11 13.51
CA GLY A 888 22.25 -11.32 12.07
C GLY A 888 23.53 -11.21 11.22
N SER A 889 24.59 -10.68 11.84
CA SER A 889 26.02 -10.86 11.55
C SER A 889 26.49 -12.21 11.07
N THR A 890 26.08 -13.18 11.87
CA THR A 890 26.81 -14.42 12.11
C THR A 890 25.86 -15.60 11.97
N LEU A 891 24.94 -15.50 11.00
CA LEU A 891 24.06 -16.61 10.68
C LEU A 891 24.89 -17.84 10.28
N PRO A 892 24.44 -19.05 10.62
CA PRO A 892 25.09 -20.28 10.19
C PRO A 892 25.30 -20.33 8.67
N LEU A 893 26.37 -20.99 8.19
CA LEU A 893 26.66 -21.11 6.75
C LEU A 893 25.57 -21.87 5.97
N ASP A 894 24.82 -22.71 6.66
CA ASP A 894 23.68 -23.48 6.14
C ASP A 894 22.33 -22.79 6.42
N ALA A 895 22.34 -21.55 6.93
CA ALA A 895 21.12 -20.76 7.09
C ALA A 895 20.45 -20.56 5.73
N PRO A 896 19.11 -20.72 5.64
CA PRO A 896 18.38 -20.41 4.42
C PRO A 896 18.59 -18.96 3.97
N VAL A 897 18.59 -18.79 2.66
CA VAL A 897 18.67 -17.50 1.98
C VAL A 897 17.25 -16.97 1.79
N ALA A 898 17.04 -15.74 2.26
CA ALA A 898 15.84 -14.96 2.05
C ALA A 898 16.11 -13.91 0.98
N VAL A 899 15.24 -13.83 -0.03
CA VAL A 899 15.26 -12.80 -1.07
C VAL A 899 13.97 -12.00 -1.00
N LYS A 900 14.07 -10.69 -0.85
CA LYS A 900 12.95 -9.76 -1.02
C LYS A 900 12.91 -9.28 -2.46
N GLU A 901 11.72 -9.20 -3.04
CA GLU A 901 11.47 -8.59 -4.35
C GLU A 901 10.35 -7.53 -4.24
N ALA A 902 10.46 -6.46 -5.01
CA ALA A 902 9.49 -5.36 -5.05
C ALA A 902 8.39 -5.61 -6.10
N VAL A 903 7.19 -5.09 -5.84
CA VAL A 903 6.06 -5.11 -6.79
C VAL A 903 5.74 -3.70 -7.26
N LEU A 904 5.72 -3.53 -8.59
CA LEU A 904 5.67 -2.22 -9.25
C LEU A 904 4.31 -1.97 -9.93
N PRO A 905 3.70 -0.78 -9.78
CA PRO A 905 2.33 -0.52 -10.22
C PRO A 905 2.23 -0.04 -11.67
N PHE A 906 3.28 -0.20 -12.50
CA PHE A 906 3.35 0.44 -13.81
C PHE A 906 2.16 0.12 -14.72
N SER A 907 1.65 -1.11 -14.69
CA SER A 907 0.48 -1.56 -15.47
C SER A 907 -0.83 -0.78 -15.16
N ARG A 908 -0.91 -0.13 -14.00
CA ARG A 908 -2.06 0.68 -13.56
C ARG A 908 -2.01 2.12 -14.07
N PHE A 909 -0.84 2.61 -14.45
CA PHE A 909 -0.66 3.98 -14.90
C PHE A 909 -0.51 4.01 -16.42
N ARG A 910 -1.44 4.71 -17.08
CA ARG A 910 -1.46 4.90 -18.52
C ARG A 910 -1.39 6.37 -18.89
N THR A 911 -0.79 6.71 -20.03
CA THR A 911 -0.82 8.06 -20.61
C THR A 911 -2.21 8.40 -21.15
N LEU A 912 -2.43 9.65 -21.55
CA LEU A 912 -3.69 10.09 -22.17
C LEU A 912 -4.03 9.29 -23.44
N GLU A 913 -3.01 8.84 -24.17
CA GLU A 913 -3.14 8.00 -25.37
C GLU A 913 -3.42 6.52 -25.03
N GLY A 914 -3.41 6.15 -23.75
CA GLY A 914 -3.68 4.80 -23.26
C GLY A 914 -2.47 3.86 -23.19
N LYS A 915 -1.25 4.37 -23.43
CA LYS A 915 -0.01 3.57 -23.31
C LYS A 915 0.39 3.42 -21.84
N VAL A 916 0.92 2.26 -21.44
CA VAL A 916 1.48 2.07 -20.10
C VAL A 916 2.69 3.00 -19.90
N VAL A 917 2.85 3.56 -18.70
CA VAL A 917 4.02 4.40 -18.36
C VAL A 917 5.32 3.57 -18.31
N ASP A 918 6.48 4.22 -18.46
CA ASP A 918 7.78 3.53 -18.43
C ASP A 918 7.97 2.74 -17.12
N SER A 919 8.39 1.48 -17.23
CA SER A 919 8.76 0.64 -16.09
C SER A 919 10.23 0.76 -15.67
N LEU A 920 10.94 1.79 -16.17
CA LEU A 920 12.33 2.02 -15.83
C LEU A 920 12.52 2.36 -14.34
N LEU A 921 13.37 1.58 -13.68
CA LEU A 921 13.82 1.81 -12.31
C LEU A 921 14.80 2.98 -12.22
N GLY A 922 14.88 3.61 -11.05
CA GLY A 922 15.76 4.75 -10.83
C GLY A 922 15.88 5.12 -9.35
N PRO A 923 16.43 6.30 -9.04
CA PRO A 923 16.71 6.71 -7.66
C PRO A 923 15.45 7.12 -6.88
N GLU A 924 14.29 7.21 -7.53
CA GLU A 924 13.00 7.46 -6.90
C GLU A 924 12.20 6.15 -6.80
N MET A 925 11.74 5.83 -5.59
CA MET A 925 10.91 4.63 -5.32
C MET A 925 9.54 4.73 -5.99
N ARG A 926 9.08 3.63 -6.59
CA ARG A 926 7.77 3.49 -7.25
C ARG A 926 6.99 2.22 -6.87
N SER A 927 7.61 1.27 -6.18
CA SER A 927 6.96 0.04 -5.72
C SER A 927 5.85 0.29 -4.68
N THR A 928 4.83 -0.56 -4.70
CA THR A 928 3.68 -0.51 -3.77
C THR A 928 3.75 -1.56 -2.68
N GLY A 929 4.51 -2.63 -2.88
CA GLY A 929 4.63 -3.73 -1.93
C GLY A 929 5.83 -4.61 -2.23
N GLU A 930 5.97 -5.67 -1.44
CA GLU A 930 7.08 -6.61 -1.51
C GLU A 930 6.63 -8.06 -1.29
N VAL A 931 7.46 -8.99 -1.75
CA VAL A 931 7.36 -10.42 -1.47
C VAL A 931 8.68 -10.96 -0.98
N MET A 932 8.64 -12.14 -0.35
CA MET A 932 9.84 -12.84 0.08
C MET A 932 9.85 -14.28 -0.46
N GLY A 933 10.96 -14.66 -1.05
CA GLY A 933 11.30 -16.05 -1.34
C GLY A 933 12.33 -16.55 -0.33
N ILE A 934 12.09 -17.73 0.24
CA ILE A 934 13.03 -18.36 1.19
C ILE A 934 13.35 -19.79 0.76
N ASP A 935 14.64 -20.09 0.67
CA ASP A 935 15.13 -21.44 0.37
C ASP A 935 16.57 -21.64 0.88
N LYS A 936 17.04 -22.88 0.90
CA LYS A 936 18.43 -23.23 1.24
C LYS A 936 19.42 -22.73 0.19
N HIS A 937 18.94 -22.48 -1.02
CA HIS A 937 19.76 -22.02 -2.14
C HIS A 937 19.28 -20.66 -2.66
N PHE A 938 20.23 -19.77 -2.94
CA PHE A 938 19.95 -18.42 -3.44
C PHE A 938 19.14 -18.43 -4.74
N ASP A 939 19.53 -19.28 -5.70
CA ASP A 939 18.87 -19.40 -7.00
C ASP A 939 17.37 -19.70 -6.87
N THR A 940 17.02 -20.61 -5.97
CA THR A 940 15.65 -21.04 -5.69
C THR A 940 14.89 -19.98 -4.89
N ALA A 941 15.54 -19.34 -3.91
CA ALA A 941 14.94 -18.24 -3.16
C ALA A 941 14.61 -17.04 -4.06
N PHE A 942 15.52 -16.67 -4.97
CA PHE A 942 15.30 -15.61 -5.96
C PHE A 942 14.17 -15.97 -6.92
N ALA A 943 14.13 -17.21 -7.38
CA ALA A 943 13.10 -17.64 -8.31
C ALA A 943 11.70 -17.71 -7.65
N LYS A 944 11.63 -18.07 -6.35
CA LYS A 944 10.42 -17.91 -5.53
C LYS A 944 10.02 -16.44 -5.40
N SER A 945 10.96 -15.52 -5.14
CA SER A 945 10.62 -14.09 -5.03
C SER A 945 10.08 -13.53 -6.35
N GLN A 946 10.67 -13.89 -7.50
CA GLN A 946 10.15 -13.52 -8.82
C GLN A 946 8.73 -14.04 -9.07
N ALA A 947 8.47 -15.32 -8.77
CA ALA A 947 7.13 -15.89 -8.89
C ALA A 947 6.12 -15.21 -7.95
N GLY A 948 6.53 -14.90 -6.71
CA GLY A 948 5.70 -14.17 -5.76
C GLY A 948 5.35 -12.74 -6.20
N ALA A 949 6.25 -12.08 -6.94
CA ALA A 949 6.07 -10.73 -7.47
C ALA A 949 5.21 -10.68 -8.75
N ASN A 950 4.61 -11.82 -9.16
CA ASN A 950 3.93 -12.01 -10.44
C ASN A 950 4.86 -11.77 -11.66
N ASN A 951 6.14 -12.09 -11.50
CA ASN A 951 7.17 -11.95 -12.52
C ASN A 951 7.88 -13.29 -12.77
N ALA A 952 7.12 -14.39 -12.85
CA ALA A 952 7.68 -15.74 -12.93
C ALA A 952 8.63 -15.89 -14.13
N LEU A 953 9.85 -16.36 -13.86
CA LEU A 953 10.87 -16.55 -14.88
C LEU A 953 10.49 -17.73 -15.80
N PRO A 954 10.69 -17.62 -17.13
CA PRO A 954 10.39 -18.71 -18.02
C PRO A 954 11.43 -19.83 -17.89
N THR A 955 10.99 -21.08 -18.04
CA THR A 955 11.90 -22.21 -18.16
C THR A 955 12.25 -22.52 -19.60
N GLU A 956 11.53 -22.07 -20.62
CA GLU A 956 11.86 -22.28 -22.04
C GLU A 956 11.30 -21.14 -22.90
N GLY A 957 11.59 -21.13 -24.20
CA GLY A 957 11.04 -20.13 -25.13
C GLY A 957 12.08 -19.17 -25.74
N LYS A 958 11.65 -17.94 -26.06
CA LYS A 958 12.48 -16.90 -26.70
C LYS A 958 12.83 -15.77 -25.73
N VAL A 959 14.10 -15.37 -25.72
CA VAL A 959 14.59 -14.27 -24.88
C VAL A 959 15.08 -13.13 -25.75
N PHE A 960 14.56 -11.92 -25.53
CA PHE A 960 15.08 -10.71 -26.15
C PHE A 960 16.22 -10.10 -25.34
N VAL A 961 17.35 -9.85 -25.98
CA VAL A 961 18.54 -9.25 -25.36
C VAL A 961 18.94 -7.98 -26.11
N SER A 962 18.95 -6.84 -25.42
CA SER A 962 19.45 -5.58 -25.97
C SER A 962 20.04 -4.69 -24.90
N VAL A 963 21.37 -4.54 -24.88
CA VAL A 963 22.09 -3.90 -23.79
C VAL A 963 22.93 -2.71 -24.23
N ALA A 964 23.18 -1.79 -23.30
CA ALA A 964 24.10 -0.67 -23.46
C ALA A 964 25.53 -1.17 -23.73
N ASN A 965 26.35 -0.33 -24.37
CA ASN A 965 27.72 -0.73 -24.76
C ASN A 965 28.60 -1.12 -23.57
N ARG A 966 28.40 -0.50 -22.39
CA ARG A 966 29.13 -0.82 -21.16
C ARG A 966 28.89 -2.25 -20.67
N ASP A 967 27.67 -2.77 -20.89
CA ASP A 967 27.22 -4.06 -20.36
C ASP A 967 27.55 -5.24 -21.29
N LYS A 968 27.83 -4.96 -22.57
CA LYS A 968 28.05 -5.99 -23.61
C LYS A 968 29.10 -7.04 -23.24
N ARG A 969 30.11 -6.68 -22.46
CA ARG A 969 31.14 -7.62 -22.00
C ARG A 969 30.59 -8.59 -20.94
N SER A 970 29.84 -8.07 -19.98
CA SER A 970 29.39 -8.80 -18.79
C SER A 970 28.29 -9.81 -19.10
N VAL A 971 27.50 -9.57 -20.14
CA VAL A 971 26.31 -10.39 -20.46
C VAL A 971 26.61 -11.66 -21.27
N ILE A 972 27.79 -11.77 -21.88
CA ILE A 972 28.11 -12.85 -22.83
C ILE A 972 27.91 -14.23 -22.20
N MET A 973 28.41 -14.44 -20.97
CA MET A 973 28.34 -15.73 -20.30
C MET A 973 26.91 -16.10 -19.89
N GLY A 974 26.13 -15.15 -19.36
CA GLY A 974 24.73 -15.37 -19.00
C GLY A 974 23.87 -15.72 -20.22
N VAL A 975 24.03 -14.97 -21.32
CA VAL A 975 23.31 -15.26 -22.58
C VAL A 975 23.76 -16.59 -23.19
N LYS A 976 25.06 -16.92 -23.13
CA LYS A 976 25.56 -18.22 -23.56
C LYS A 976 24.89 -19.35 -22.78
N ARG A 977 24.72 -19.18 -21.46
CA ARG A 977 24.06 -20.18 -20.61
C ARG A 977 22.60 -20.39 -21.00
N LEU A 978 21.84 -19.32 -21.24
CA LEU A 978 20.46 -19.43 -21.74
C LEU A 978 20.40 -20.16 -23.08
N SER A 979 21.32 -19.85 -24.00
CA SER A 979 21.44 -20.56 -25.28
C SER A 979 21.77 -22.05 -25.09
N ASP A 980 22.63 -22.41 -24.13
CA ASP A 980 22.94 -23.81 -23.78
C ASP A 980 21.77 -24.53 -23.12
N LEU A 981 20.89 -23.81 -22.44
CA LEU A 981 19.61 -24.31 -21.95
C LEU A 981 18.56 -24.41 -23.09
N GLY A 982 18.88 -23.98 -24.30
CA GLY A 982 18.00 -24.13 -25.46
C GLY A 982 16.99 -23.01 -25.67
N PHE A 983 17.17 -21.86 -25.01
CA PHE A 983 16.41 -20.65 -25.36
C PHE A 983 16.82 -20.14 -26.74
N GLU A 984 15.84 -19.65 -27.50
CA GLU A 984 16.11 -18.88 -28.71
C GLU A 984 16.45 -17.44 -28.31
N ILE A 985 17.59 -16.93 -28.77
CA ILE A 985 18.02 -15.56 -28.48
C ILE A 985 17.63 -14.64 -29.63
N VAL A 986 16.84 -13.61 -29.34
CA VAL A 986 16.52 -12.54 -30.29
C VAL A 986 17.15 -11.23 -29.80
N SER A 987 17.62 -10.36 -30.71
CA SER A 987 18.40 -9.18 -30.32
C SER A 987 18.39 -8.06 -31.36
N THR A 988 18.68 -6.82 -30.94
CA THR A 988 18.95 -5.70 -31.85
C THR A 988 20.38 -5.74 -32.40
N GLY A 989 20.61 -5.12 -33.57
CA GLY A 989 21.84 -5.30 -34.38
C GLY A 989 23.16 -5.19 -33.61
N GLY A 990 23.37 -4.11 -32.85
CA GLY A 990 24.64 -3.87 -32.15
C GLY A 990 24.93 -4.86 -31.02
N THR A 991 23.91 -5.49 -30.44
CA THR A 991 24.05 -6.53 -29.41
C THR A 991 24.19 -7.90 -30.08
N ALA A 992 23.42 -8.16 -31.14
CA ALA A 992 23.46 -9.39 -31.92
C ALA A 992 24.85 -9.64 -32.52
N ASP A 993 25.52 -8.61 -33.02
CA ASP A 993 26.87 -8.71 -33.57
C ASP A 993 27.90 -9.18 -32.53
N VAL A 994 27.80 -8.71 -31.29
CA VAL A 994 28.69 -9.12 -30.19
C VAL A 994 28.41 -10.56 -29.78
N LEU A 995 27.14 -10.94 -29.66
CA LEU A 995 26.74 -12.31 -29.32
C LEU A 995 27.23 -13.31 -30.38
N ARG A 996 27.01 -13.02 -31.67
CA ARG A 996 27.44 -13.89 -32.80
C ARG A 996 28.95 -14.07 -32.87
N ARG A 997 29.73 -13.01 -32.60
CA ARG A 997 31.20 -13.09 -32.53
C ARG A 997 31.70 -14.01 -31.41
N ASN A 998 30.89 -14.21 -30.36
CA ASN A 998 31.17 -15.13 -29.27
C ASN A 998 30.51 -16.51 -29.46
N GLY A 999 30.04 -16.82 -30.68
CA GLY A 999 29.47 -18.12 -31.02
C GLY A 999 28.03 -18.33 -30.52
N ILE A 1000 27.34 -17.28 -30.09
CA ILE A 1000 25.93 -17.34 -29.67
C ILE A 1000 25.06 -16.98 -30.88
N GLN A 1001 24.20 -17.90 -31.31
CA GLN A 1001 23.22 -17.61 -32.35
C GLN A 1001 22.20 -16.62 -31.80
N ALA A 1002 22.03 -15.49 -32.49
CA ALA A 1002 21.04 -14.47 -32.14
C ALA A 1002 20.30 -14.03 -33.42
N THR A 1003 18.97 -14.11 -33.39
CA THR A 1003 18.09 -13.67 -34.48
C THR A 1003 17.92 -12.14 -34.39
N PRO A 1004 18.25 -11.37 -35.44
CA PRO A 1004 18.15 -9.93 -35.41
C PRO A 1004 16.69 -9.53 -35.60
N VAL A 1005 16.21 -8.60 -34.77
CA VAL A 1005 14.85 -8.05 -34.85
C VAL A 1005 14.89 -6.54 -35.04
N ARG A 1006 13.83 -5.99 -35.64
CA ARG A 1006 13.71 -4.54 -35.90
C ARG A 1006 13.39 -3.78 -34.62
N LYS A 1007 13.99 -2.60 -34.49
CA LYS A 1007 13.63 -1.65 -33.43
C LYS A 1007 12.28 -1.00 -33.73
N VAL A 1008 11.69 -0.41 -32.70
CA VAL A 1008 10.44 0.36 -32.81
C VAL A 1008 10.59 1.50 -33.84
N ALA A 1009 11.63 2.32 -33.74
CA ALA A 1009 11.89 3.40 -34.69
C ALA A 1009 12.11 2.95 -36.15
N GLU A 1010 12.43 1.68 -36.40
CA GLU A 1010 12.66 1.15 -37.74
C GLU A 1010 11.36 0.75 -38.46
N GLY A 1011 10.23 0.72 -37.73
CA GLY A 1011 8.90 0.35 -38.22
C GLY A 1011 8.81 -1.08 -38.76
N SER A 1012 7.61 -1.46 -39.18
CA SER A 1012 7.37 -2.75 -39.85
C SER A 1012 8.09 -2.81 -41.19
N SER A 1013 8.54 -4.00 -41.59
CA SER A 1013 9.20 -4.20 -42.88
C SER A 1013 8.22 -4.05 -44.06
N ALA A 1014 8.76 -3.86 -45.28
CA ALA A 1014 7.95 -3.86 -46.51
C ALA A 1014 7.27 -5.22 -46.78
N GLU A 1015 7.73 -6.28 -46.11
CA GLU A 1015 7.19 -7.65 -46.19
C GLU A 1015 6.23 -7.96 -45.02
N GLY A 1016 5.95 -6.98 -44.14
CA GLY A 1016 4.99 -7.09 -43.05
C GLY A 1016 5.56 -7.62 -41.74
N GLU A 1017 6.88 -7.81 -41.61
CA GLU A 1017 7.50 -8.22 -40.33
C GLU A 1017 7.41 -7.07 -39.31
N GLY A 1018 6.89 -7.38 -38.13
CA GLY A 1018 6.72 -6.44 -37.02
C GLY A 1018 8.04 -6.02 -36.34
N THR A 1019 7.93 -5.05 -35.44
CA THR A 1019 8.99 -4.61 -34.53
C THR A 1019 9.09 -5.53 -33.31
N ILE A 1020 10.14 -5.40 -32.50
CA ILE A 1020 10.24 -6.15 -31.23
C ILE A 1020 9.05 -5.90 -30.29
N ALA A 1021 8.48 -4.69 -30.27
CA ALA A 1021 7.30 -4.41 -29.45
C ALA A 1021 6.09 -5.23 -29.93
N ASP A 1022 5.92 -5.40 -31.24
CA ASP A 1022 4.85 -6.22 -31.83
C ASP A 1022 5.01 -7.69 -31.45
N LEU A 1023 6.25 -8.22 -31.48
CA LEU A 1023 6.53 -9.62 -31.08
C LEU A 1023 6.27 -9.87 -29.60
N VAL A 1024 6.63 -8.90 -28.73
CA VAL A 1024 6.30 -8.98 -27.30
C VAL A 1024 4.79 -9.04 -27.14
N VAL A 1025 4.08 -8.08 -27.72
CA VAL A 1025 2.61 -8.00 -27.63
C VAL A 1025 1.90 -9.22 -28.21
N ALA A 1026 2.46 -9.87 -29.22
CA ALA A 1026 1.96 -11.12 -29.79
C ALA A 1026 2.23 -12.38 -28.93
N GLY A 1027 2.96 -12.24 -27.81
CA GLY A 1027 3.32 -13.36 -26.93
C GLY A 1027 4.43 -14.25 -27.49
N GLU A 1028 5.25 -13.75 -28.43
CA GLU A 1028 6.36 -14.52 -29.02
C GLU A 1028 7.66 -14.45 -28.22
N ILE A 1029 7.74 -13.58 -27.20
CA ILE A 1029 8.93 -13.33 -26.38
C ILE A 1029 8.59 -13.64 -24.92
N ASP A 1030 9.30 -14.58 -24.29
CA ASP A 1030 9.02 -15.02 -22.92
C ASP A 1030 9.79 -14.26 -21.84
N MET A 1031 10.86 -13.55 -22.23
CA MET A 1031 11.63 -12.67 -21.33
C MET A 1031 12.34 -11.57 -22.09
N VAL A 1032 12.33 -10.37 -21.53
CA VAL A 1032 13.02 -9.18 -22.04
C VAL A 1032 14.17 -8.82 -21.11
N PHE A 1033 15.39 -8.77 -21.65
CA PHE A 1033 16.54 -8.19 -20.98
C PHE A 1033 17.02 -6.92 -21.72
N ASN A 1034 16.78 -5.76 -21.11
CA ASN A 1034 17.08 -4.47 -21.71
C ASN A 1034 17.76 -3.51 -20.74
N THR A 1035 19.07 -3.29 -20.88
CA THR A 1035 19.76 -2.24 -20.11
C THR A 1035 19.69 -0.89 -20.83
N PRO A 1036 19.32 0.20 -20.13
CA PRO A 1036 19.13 1.51 -20.74
C PRO A 1036 20.46 2.15 -21.16
N SER A 1037 20.44 2.96 -22.22
CA SER A 1037 21.54 3.89 -22.57
C SER A 1037 21.00 5.32 -22.71
N GLY A 1038 21.79 6.34 -22.36
CA GLY A 1038 21.34 7.74 -22.40
C GLY A 1038 21.01 8.24 -23.83
N GLY A 1039 20.06 9.17 -23.97
CA GLY A 1039 19.72 9.83 -25.25
C GLY A 1039 18.53 9.23 -26.02
N GLU A 1040 18.53 9.32 -27.36
CA GLU A 1040 17.47 8.83 -28.28
C GLU A 1040 17.17 7.32 -28.13
N ALA A 1041 18.13 6.52 -27.67
CA ALA A 1041 17.93 5.11 -27.34
C ALA A 1041 16.87 4.87 -26.23
N ARG A 1042 16.50 5.94 -25.50
CA ARG A 1042 15.52 5.91 -24.42
C ARG A 1042 14.07 5.77 -24.93
N SER A 1043 13.74 6.27 -26.13
CA SER A 1043 12.36 6.19 -26.67
C SER A 1043 12.01 4.78 -27.16
N ASP A 1044 12.91 4.09 -27.87
CA ASP A 1044 12.69 2.70 -28.28
C ASP A 1044 12.62 1.76 -27.08
N GLY A 1045 13.50 1.97 -26.09
CA GLY A 1045 13.51 1.20 -24.85
C GLY A 1045 12.23 1.41 -24.03
N TYR A 1046 11.69 2.64 -24.01
CA TYR A 1046 10.42 2.95 -23.36
C TYR A 1046 9.28 2.11 -23.94
N GLU A 1047 9.12 2.09 -25.26
CA GLU A 1047 8.00 1.37 -25.90
C GLU A 1047 8.09 -0.14 -25.67
N LEU A 1048 9.29 -0.70 -25.70
CA LEU A 1048 9.52 -2.12 -25.40
C LEU A 1048 9.14 -2.48 -23.96
N ARG A 1049 9.61 -1.70 -22.98
CA ARG A 1049 9.34 -1.93 -21.56
C ARG A 1049 7.86 -1.77 -21.22
N ALA A 1050 7.22 -0.76 -21.80
CA ALA A 1050 5.78 -0.56 -21.69
C ALA A 1050 4.99 -1.74 -22.30
N ALA A 1051 5.43 -2.27 -23.45
CA ALA A 1051 4.85 -3.47 -24.05
C ALA A 1051 4.97 -4.69 -23.14
N ALA A 1052 6.16 -5.00 -22.64
CA ALA A 1052 6.39 -6.15 -21.74
C ALA A 1052 5.53 -6.07 -20.47
N THR A 1053 5.48 -4.88 -19.86
CA THR A 1053 4.64 -4.60 -18.68
C THR A 1053 3.15 -4.78 -18.97
N SER A 1054 2.69 -4.45 -20.18
CA SER A 1054 1.26 -4.50 -20.52
C SER A 1054 0.67 -5.91 -20.60
N ILE A 1055 1.51 -6.92 -20.83
CA ILE A 1055 1.10 -8.32 -20.97
C ILE A 1055 1.74 -9.25 -19.91
N GLY A 1056 2.47 -8.68 -18.94
CA GLY A 1056 3.01 -9.40 -17.79
C GLY A 1056 4.22 -10.28 -18.08
N ILE A 1057 5.08 -9.89 -19.01
CA ILE A 1057 6.30 -10.64 -19.35
C ILE A 1057 7.49 -10.10 -18.57
N PRO A 1058 8.36 -10.97 -18.01
CA PRO A 1058 9.52 -10.52 -17.25
C PRO A 1058 10.43 -9.58 -18.01
N CYS A 1059 10.67 -8.42 -17.42
CA CYS A 1059 11.47 -7.36 -17.99
C CYS A 1059 12.61 -6.97 -17.04
N ILE A 1060 13.79 -7.52 -17.30
CA ILE A 1060 15.01 -7.33 -16.52
C ILE A 1060 15.76 -6.12 -17.09
N THR A 1061 16.18 -5.20 -16.23
CA THR A 1061 16.82 -3.94 -16.65
C THR A 1061 18.26 -3.79 -16.19
N THR A 1062 18.77 -4.69 -15.35
CA THR A 1062 20.14 -4.69 -14.84
C THR A 1062 20.90 -5.98 -15.16
N VAL A 1063 22.22 -5.89 -15.26
CA VAL A 1063 23.08 -7.07 -15.51
C VAL A 1063 23.11 -8.01 -14.30
N ALA A 1064 23.06 -7.46 -13.08
CA ALA A 1064 23.12 -8.24 -11.85
C ALA A 1064 21.86 -9.10 -11.68
N GLU A 1065 20.69 -8.51 -11.84
CA GLU A 1065 19.40 -9.21 -11.86
C GLU A 1065 19.35 -10.27 -12.97
N PHE A 1066 19.85 -9.96 -14.17
CA PHE A 1066 19.94 -10.94 -15.27
C PHE A 1066 20.77 -12.17 -14.88
N ASN A 1067 21.90 -11.98 -14.20
CA ASN A 1067 22.74 -13.11 -13.77
C ASN A 1067 22.06 -13.93 -12.65
N ALA A 1068 21.29 -13.30 -11.76
CA ALA A 1068 20.47 -14.01 -10.76
C ALA A 1068 19.34 -14.80 -11.44
N ALA A 1069 18.66 -14.20 -12.42
CA ALA A 1069 17.61 -14.84 -13.19
C ALA A 1069 18.11 -16.07 -13.97
N VAL A 1070 19.29 -16.01 -14.60
CA VAL A 1070 19.88 -17.16 -15.30
C VAL A 1070 20.14 -18.34 -14.34
N GLN A 1071 20.64 -18.07 -13.12
CA GLN A 1071 20.85 -19.11 -12.10
C GLN A 1071 19.51 -19.72 -11.65
N ALA A 1072 18.52 -18.87 -11.39
CA ALA A 1072 17.15 -19.28 -11.06
C ALA A 1072 16.52 -20.17 -12.14
N ILE A 1073 16.63 -19.80 -13.41
CA ILE A 1073 16.12 -20.57 -14.55
C ILE A 1073 16.77 -21.95 -14.64
N GLU A 1074 18.08 -22.02 -14.43
CA GLU A 1074 18.79 -23.30 -14.38
C GLU A 1074 18.33 -24.17 -13.21
N ALA A 1075 18.14 -23.58 -12.03
CA ALA A 1075 17.66 -24.27 -10.84
C ALA A 1075 16.26 -24.87 -11.04
N MET A 1076 15.32 -24.10 -11.62
CA MET A 1076 13.96 -24.56 -11.94
C MET A 1076 13.91 -25.79 -12.85
N ARG A 1077 14.88 -25.92 -13.76
CA ARG A 1077 14.96 -27.07 -14.68
C ARG A 1077 15.58 -28.30 -14.06
N THR A 1078 16.37 -28.12 -13.00
CA THR A 1078 17.18 -29.17 -12.41
C THR A 1078 16.53 -29.77 -11.16
N TYR A 1079 15.80 -28.95 -10.39
CA TYR A 1079 15.23 -29.32 -9.11
C TYR A 1079 13.78 -28.91 -9.00
N GLU A 1080 13.00 -29.71 -8.28
CA GLU A 1080 11.67 -29.32 -7.84
C GLU A 1080 11.76 -28.61 -6.49
N TRP A 1081 11.23 -27.39 -6.39
CA TRP A 1081 11.33 -26.62 -5.15
C TRP A 1081 10.40 -27.14 -4.05
N SER A 1082 10.89 -27.10 -2.81
CA SER A 1082 10.16 -27.49 -1.61
C SER A 1082 9.52 -26.29 -0.90
N VAL A 1083 8.56 -26.55 0.00
CA VAL A 1083 7.91 -25.52 0.83
C VAL A 1083 8.29 -25.68 2.29
N THR A 1084 8.63 -24.58 2.96
CA THR A 1084 9.05 -24.57 4.37
C THR A 1084 8.28 -23.51 5.15
N SER A 1085 7.76 -23.87 6.33
CA SER A 1085 7.08 -22.91 7.20
C SER A 1085 8.09 -22.07 8.00
N LEU A 1086 7.71 -20.85 8.40
CA LEU A 1086 8.56 -20.00 9.24
C LEU A 1086 8.87 -20.63 10.61
N GLN A 1087 7.97 -21.45 11.14
CA GLN A 1087 8.16 -22.17 12.39
C GLN A 1087 9.27 -23.23 12.26
N GLU A 1088 9.28 -23.98 11.15
CA GLU A 1088 10.36 -24.92 10.84
C GLU A 1088 11.68 -24.20 10.57
N HIS A 1089 11.64 -23.10 9.82
CA HIS A 1089 12.80 -22.25 9.54
C HIS A 1089 13.45 -21.73 10.83
N ALA A 1090 12.66 -21.13 11.73
CA ALA A 1090 13.14 -20.62 13.01
C ALA A 1090 13.70 -21.73 13.90
N ALA A 1091 13.09 -22.92 13.91
CA ALA A 1091 13.59 -24.06 14.66
C ALA A 1091 14.96 -24.54 14.13
N ALA A 1092 15.12 -24.62 12.80
CA ALA A 1092 16.37 -24.99 12.17
C ALA A 1092 17.49 -23.97 12.49
N LEU A 1093 17.20 -22.67 12.38
CA LEU A 1093 18.17 -21.63 12.77
C LEU A 1093 18.60 -21.75 14.23
N ALA A 1094 17.66 -21.96 15.15
CA ALA A 1094 17.95 -22.10 16.57
C ALA A 1094 18.79 -23.35 16.87
N GLU A 1095 18.58 -24.45 16.14
CA GLU A 1095 19.38 -25.67 16.27
C GLU A 1095 20.81 -25.46 15.76
N SER A 1096 20.97 -24.88 14.57
CA SER A 1096 22.30 -24.56 14.00
C SER A 1096 23.10 -23.60 14.89
N GLN A 1097 22.45 -22.60 15.48
CA GLN A 1097 23.09 -21.68 16.45
C GLN A 1097 23.59 -22.42 17.71
N LYS A 1098 22.78 -23.33 18.27
CA LYS A 1098 23.19 -24.15 19.43
C LYS A 1098 24.37 -25.06 19.09
N ALA A 1099 24.37 -25.68 17.91
CA ALA A 1099 25.46 -26.52 17.46
C ALA A 1099 26.77 -25.73 17.29
N ALA A 1100 26.69 -24.52 16.72
CA ALA A 1100 27.83 -23.62 16.60
C ALA A 1100 28.42 -23.25 17.97
N LEU A 1101 27.57 -22.97 18.97
CA LEU A 1101 28.00 -22.66 20.33
C LEU A 1101 28.62 -23.84 21.08
N GLN A 1102 28.21 -25.07 20.80
CA GLN A 1102 28.81 -26.27 21.40
C GLN A 1102 30.17 -26.62 20.80
N ASN A 1103 30.42 -26.20 19.56
CA ASN A 1103 31.66 -26.46 18.83
C ASN A 1103 32.73 -25.38 19.04
N ALA A 1104 32.35 -24.19 19.53
CA ALA A 1104 33.23 -23.08 19.89
C ALA A 1104 33.66 -23.18 21.36
#